data_AF-A0A9D8R6I7-F1
#
_entry.id   AF-A0A9D8R6I7-F1
#
_cell.length_a   1.000
_cell.length_b   1.000
_cell.length_c   1.000
_cell.angle_alpha   90.00
_cell.angle_beta   90.00
_cell.angle_gamma   90.00
#
_symmetry.space_group_name_H-M   'P 1'
#
loop_
_entity.id
_entity.type
_entity.pdbx_description
1 polymer ?
#
loop_
_entity_poly.entity_id
_entity_poly.type
_entity_poly.pdbx_seq_one_letter_code
_entity_poly.pdbx_strand_id
1 'polypeptide(L)'
;MRQLFFSGICFLVLLTAVACEKEKGQLDPAGGRYPVITLTAEQLETKTTLGTPTDGKVPILWCASDEIWVRSEAQEAGTPGGRFTTSESALSEGGKVALFTGEAPADGPYVAVYPYALVDAASDNSSVVINVPQNQTYIQSSFGDGANITAAVWASGTSMQFRNLAGALRLKFTGSKTVKQIEISDNNPDFALWGKCTLAIDSGSGVSSVSWANQDAGRNRIVLDCTDGVALGTEATIFYLVVPEGAFAQGFTCTLYDELGQTVKSIITDKAMPVQRNHIIDMSVIAPESVLFSGGSGTEASPYLIATPSDLVQLATLCNGSDAASYNTCFYKQVRDIDMDGVAIGCIGSASGTPFKGSYDGACHTISNLSPTPASSAAAGMFAYTSGATVRDLVIEGYTNNGTNGEQGVIAGHPVNSTFRGIKVNATVDFVKCATGGIVGYMEGGLIDDCHVGGFIHNEDTGTFQSVTVVSCVGGIAGFIQNATISNCSFSGNVTSKGEQLGGIVGQMNGSTVENCIVEDGSTVTGDNYYVGGIAGEMLGTGTIRGCEVQAHVICWYPGAAGIVAWVQSGDITDCVVGSHALVRCGMDQAGGIVAYIYHKNTAQTINISNCTVYCDLAASYSVGGIVGECNPTHNDTKVNIWNCAYLGGEIVDAGYASSKWTMVGGLVAWARMGSTTAELNIVNCFSDPSVIRCDFPQAKEVDMGGFIGEQGGAAASVNIQGCYTTLAYGRALINKQKDIPSDYYNYGALIGLPNTANLDRVYFINSLPALGKTNNGTSTNVEALGVAQMCDGTLLQKLNDFKNSYSGPLALKNWTGGENCYPVLEGMQPNPSTGKKKALRVSLIGDSLSTFDGYAPHGYHSSKASNGYRCHYPTSDGDVTSAAQTYWYILTYELLSNAVWDTNLAFSGTATTRCTNTSYSSQYWYGQDFCTRYIENGGMGSPDIIIINGGANDWAHNIYNILGSQKLERYPTTEPHRPSDAAMNAAYAVADACKTLDEAKALPDDTFIEAYLKLIRMATLQYPHVKIVVLIHDTLTPDVEESLLHIADHYDNCRAVDLYAVNGFNDLGWNFEYLSLGYQPNMPKHDFNWSNITTTGDLRKNCSDHYSAKAMRFIANKIYNEIGSWLESSASYNEDGNGSINDFDNYNGAW
;
A
#
# COMPACT_ATOMS: atom_id res chain seq x y z
N MET A 1 -24.80 -43.52 -13.81
CA MET A 1 -25.27 -44.46 -12.76
C MET A 1 -26.33 -43.77 -11.91
N ARG A 2 -27.28 -44.53 -11.32
CA ARG A 2 -28.13 -44.27 -10.12
C ARG A 2 -28.32 -42.79 -9.69
N GLN A 3 -29.50 -42.16 -9.65
CA GLN A 3 -30.87 -42.58 -9.24
C GLN A 3 -31.02 -42.90 -7.73
N LEU A 4 -32.12 -42.42 -7.11
CA LEU A 4 -32.54 -42.47 -5.68
C LEU A 4 -31.87 -41.39 -4.79
N PHE A 5 -32.54 -40.59 -3.93
CA PHE A 5 -33.89 -40.51 -3.32
C PHE A 5 -34.37 -39.03 -3.32
N PHE A 6 -35.65 -38.60 -3.26
CA PHE A 6 -36.96 -39.24 -3.42
C PHE A 6 -38.00 -38.16 -3.81
N SER A 7 -39.10 -38.54 -4.47
CA SER A 7 -40.25 -37.65 -4.75
C SER A 7 -41.56 -38.44 -4.71
N GLY A 8 -42.70 -37.74 -4.61
CA GLY A 8 -44.03 -38.30 -4.87
C GLY A 8 -45.18 -37.54 -4.20
N ILE A 9 -46.42 -37.48 -4.69
CA ILE A 9 -47.06 -37.50 -6.03
C ILE A 9 -48.59 -37.53 -5.79
N CYS A 10 -49.35 -36.72 -6.53
CA CYS A 10 -50.79 -36.81 -6.88
C CYS A 10 -51.94 -36.99 -5.84
N PHE A 11 -52.91 -36.04 -5.91
CA PHE A 11 -54.37 -36.23 -6.10
C PHE A 11 -55.04 -37.58 -5.70
N LEU A 12 -55.97 -37.57 -4.72
CA LEU A 12 -57.39 -38.03 -4.87
C LEU A 12 -58.30 -37.80 -3.62
N VAL A 13 -59.51 -37.26 -3.86
CA VAL A 13 -60.86 -37.62 -3.33
C VAL A 13 -61.08 -38.14 -1.87
N LEU A 14 -61.92 -37.39 -1.13
CA LEU A 14 -62.88 -37.75 -0.05
C LEU A 14 -62.65 -39.00 0.85
N LEU A 15 -62.71 -38.80 2.18
CA LEU A 15 -63.83 -39.29 3.02
C LEU A 15 -63.83 -38.75 4.48
N THR A 16 -65.05 -38.66 5.00
CA THR A 16 -65.54 -38.25 6.32
C THR A 16 -64.84 -38.80 7.57
N ALA A 17 -64.81 -37.99 8.65
CA ALA A 17 -65.02 -38.48 10.02
C ALA A 17 -65.81 -37.45 10.85
N VAL A 18 -66.91 -37.90 11.47
CA VAL A 18 -67.75 -37.13 12.40
C VAL A 18 -67.43 -37.55 13.83
N ALA A 19 -67.15 -36.58 14.70
CA ALA A 19 -67.31 -36.62 16.17
C ALA A 19 -67.28 -35.14 16.61
N CYS A 20 -68.32 -34.50 17.16
CA CYS A 20 -69.24 -34.90 18.22
C CYS A 20 -68.51 -35.37 19.49
N GLU A 21 -68.23 -34.44 20.42
CA GLU A 21 -68.67 -34.65 21.80
C GLU A 21 -69.00 -33.34 22.56
N LYS A 22 -70.28 -33.25 22.93
CA LYS A 22 -70.85 -32.66 24.16
C LYS A 22 -70.58 -31.19 24.53
N GLU A 23 -71.69 -30.46 24.44
CA GLU A 23 -72.14 -29.46 25.40
C GLU A 23 -71.67 -29.70 26.85
N LYS A 24 -71.02 -28.69 27.42
CA LYS A 24 -71.61 -27.95 28.54
C LYS A 24 -71.77 -26.51 28.06
N GLY A 25 -72.93 -25.86 28.11
CA GLY A 25 -74.03 -26.11 29.04
C GLY A 25 -73.95 -25.15 30.21
N GLN A 26 -73.95 -23.84 29.92
CA GLN A 26 -74.49 -22.82 30.80
C GLN A 26 -75.66 -22.12 30.08
N LEU A 27 -76.86 -22.64 30.33
CA LEU A 27 -78.03 -21.79 30.60
C LEU A 27 -77.69 -20.97 31.87
N ASP A 28 -78.15 -19.75 32.09
CA ASP A 28 -79.53 -19.22 32.07
C ASP A 28 -79.45 -17.69 32.38
N PRO A 29 -80.49 -16.81 32.31
CA PRO A 29 -81.84 -16.89 31.74
C PRO A 29 -82.20 -15.63 30.89
N ALA A 30 -81.80 -15.56 29.61
CA ALA A 30 -82.36 -14.57 28.65
C ALA A 30 -82.07 -14.99 27.20
N GLY A 31 -82.71 -16.06 26.73
CA GLY A 31 -82.45 -16.65 25.42
C GLY A 31 -82.88 -15.75 24.25
N GLY A 32 -81.99 -14.86 23.82
CA GLY A 32 -82.05 -14.18 22.53
C GLY A 32 -80.65 -13.99 21.97
N ARG A 33 -80.39 -14.53 20.77
CA ARG A 33 -79.27 -14.01 19.96
C ARG A 33 -79.61 -12.56 19.66
N TYR A 34 -78.68 -11.64 19.91
CA TYR A 34 -78.83 -10.26 19.42
C TYR A 34 -79.09 -10.31 17.91
N PRO A 35 -80.10 -9.60 17.39
CA PRO A 35 -80.37 -9.60 15.97
C PRO A 35 -79.15 -9.06 15.22
N VAL A 36 -78.89 -9.59 14.03
CA VAL A 36 -77.97 -8.93 13.10
C VAL A 36 -78.69 -7.67 12.60
N ILE A 37 -78.14 -6.50 12.87
CA ILE A 37 -78.69 -5.22 12.39
C ILE A 37 -77.84 -4.67 11.25
N THR A 38 -78.50 -3.93 10.36
CA THR A 38 -77.85 -3.21 9.27
C THR A 38 -77.95 -1.71 9.55
N LEU A 39 -76.80 -1.04 9.55
CA LEU A 39 -76.67 0.38 9.83
C LEU A 39 -76.26 1.10 8.54
N THR A 40 -77.08 2.04 8.08
CA THR A 40 -76.74 2.92 6.96
C THR A 40 -75.74 3.96 7.44
N ALA A 41 -74.54 3.96 6.89
CA ALA A 41 -73.47 4.89 7.24
C ALA A 41 -73.13 5.82 6.08
N GLU A 42 -73.15 7.12 6.32
CA GLU A 42 -72.92 8.16 5.33
C GLU A 42 -71.68 8.98 5.67
N GLN A 43 -70.97 9.39 4.63
CA GLN A 43 -69.76 10.20 4.70
C GLN A 43 -70.08 11.70 4.62
N LEU A 44 -69.85 12.44 5.70
CA LEU A 44 -69.62 13.88 5.57
C LEU A 44 -68.14 14.09 5.21
N GLU A 45 -67.84 14.21 3.91
CA GLU A 45 -66.58 14.72 3.32
C GLU A 45 -65.26 14.55 4.16
N THR A 46 -64.85 13.34 4.63
CA THR A 46 -63.42 12.90 4.89
C THR A 46 -63.17 11.41 5.35
N LYS A 47 -62.77 10.50 4.43
CA LYS A 47 -62.40 9.02 4.50
C LYS A 47 -61.77 8.49 3.18
N THR A 48 -61.60 7.17 3.04
CA THR A 48 -60.29 6.52 2.95
C THR A 48 -59.64 6.40 1.58
N THR A 49 -60.38 6.65 0.49
CA THR A 49 -59.79 6.93 -0.82
C THR A 49 -60.28 8.25 -1.37
N LEU A 50 -59.36 9.05 -1.90
CA LEU A 50 -59.64 10.38 -2.43
C LEU A 50 -60.20 10.26 -3.85
N GLY A 51 -61.49 10.59 -4.01
CA GLY A 51 -62.12 10.66 -5.33
C GLY A 51 -61.69 11.89 -6.13
N THR A 52 -62.10 11.98 -7.39
CA THR A 52 -61.83 13.15 -8.24
C THR A 52 -62.38 14.43 -7.58
N PRO A 53 -61.58 15.51 -7.45
CA PRO A 53 -62.03 16.73 -6.78
C PRO A 53 -63.31 17.31 -7.39
N THR A 54 -64.25 17.69 -6.53
CA THR A 54 -65.49 18.39 -6.91
C THR A 54 -65.54 19.71 -6.15
N ASP A 55 -65.63 20.85 -6.84
CA ASP A 55 -65.62 22.21 -6.25
C ASP A 55 -64.49 22.48 -5.24
N GLY A 56 -63.28 22.01 -5.55
CA GLY A 56 -62.09 22.21 -4.70
C GLY A 56 -62.06 21.35 -3.43
N LYS A 57 -63.10 20.53 -3.20
CA LYS A 57 -63.14 19.51 -2.16
C LYS A 57 -62.84 18.14 -2.74
N VAL A 58 -62.29 17.26 -1.92
CA VAL A 58 -61.96 15.90 -2.33
C VAL A 58 -62.98 14.96 -1.71
N PRO A 59 -63.83 14.27 -2.50
CA PRO A 59 -64.85 13.37 -1.98
C PRO A 59 -64.23 12.03 -1.57
N ILE A 60 -65.04 11.30 -0.82
CA ILE A 60 -64.59 10.48 0.28
C ILE A 60 -65.53 9.28 0.34
N LEU A 61 -64.98 8.07 0.31
CA LEU A 61 -65.75 6.89 -0.02
C LEU A 61 -65.49 5.75 0.96
N TRP A 62 -66.46 4.86 1.08
CA TRP A 62 -66.37 3.55 1.71
C TRP A 62 -65.94 2.49 0.68
N CYS A 63 -65.18 1.51 1.14
CA CYS A 63 -64.70 0.35 0.38
C CYS A 63 -65.35 -0.95 0.88
N ALA A 64 -65.39 -1.99 0.03
CA ALA A 64 -66.05 -3.27 0.32
C ALA A 64 -65.49 -4.06 1.52
N SER A 65 -64.31 -3.70 2.03
CA SER A 65 -63.64 -4.32 3.17
C SER A 65 -63.65 -3.45 4.42
N ASP A 66 -64.32 -2.30 4.42
CA ASP A 66 -64.31 -1.38 5.55
C ASP A 66 -65.03 -1.97 6.77
N GLU A 67 -64.51 -1.62 7.95
CA GLU A 67 -64.99 -2.13 9.23
C GLU A 67 -65.12 -1.00 10.25
N ILE A 68 -66.27 -0.94 10.93
CA ILE A 68 -66.55 0.02 11.99
C ILE A 68 -66.74 -0.68 13.33
N TRP A 69 -66.32 -0.02 14.40
CA TRP A 69 -66.65 -0.36 15.77
C TRP A 69 -67.95 0.36 16.16
N VAL A 70 -68.91 -0.33 16.78
CA VAL A 70 -70.19 0.27 17.18
C VAL A 70 -70.56 -0.12 18.62
N ARG A 71 -70.91 0.86 19.45
CA ARG A 71 -71.56 0.66 20.75
C ARG A 71 -72.92 1.35 20.80
N SER A 72 -73.70 1.05 21.83
CA SER A 72 -74.91 1.79 22.22
C SER A 72 -74.80 2.33 23.63
N GLU A 73 -75.30 3.53 23.85
CA GLU A 73 -75.42 4.14 25.18
C GLU A 73 -76.29 3.33 26.14
N ALA A 74 -77.17 2.45 25.64
CA ALA A 74 -78.01 1.57 26.45
C ALA A 74 -77.29 0.30 26.98
N GLN A 75 -76.02 0.08 26.65
CA GLN A 75 -75.23 -1.06 27.17
C GLN A 75 -74.72 -0.79 28.60
N GLU A 76 -74.53 -1.85 29.40
CA GLU A 76 -73.92 -1.71 30.72
C GLU A 76 -72.45 -1.25 30.61
N ALA A 77 -71.98 -0.44 31.56
CA ALA A 77 -70.58 -0.02 31.63
C ALA A 77 -69.64 -1.23 31.72
N GLY A 78 -68.50 -1.19 31.03
CA GLY A 78 -67.62 -2.34 30.82
C GLY A 78 -68.02 -3.28 29.67
N THR A 79 -69.16 -3.07 29.01
CA THR A 79 -69.51 -3.84 27.80
C THR A 79 -68.76 -3.30 26.57
N PRO A 80 -68.01 -4.14 25.83
CA PRO A 80 -67.32 -3.71 24.62
C PRO A 80 -68.29 -3.49 23.45
N GLY A 81 -67.91 -2.62 22.52
CA GLY A 81 -68.62 -2.42 21.25
C GLY A 81 -68.39 -3.58 20.25
N GLY A 82 -69.34 -3.75 19.32
CA GLY A 82 -69.31 -4.77 18.29
C GLY A 82 -68.55 -4.37 17.02
N ARG A 83 -68.08 -5.37 16.27
CA ARG A 83 -67.50 -5.21 14.92
C ARG A 83 -68.60 -5.27 13.87
N PHE A 84 -68.59 -4.32 12.94
CA PHE A 84 -69.52 -4.22 11.84
C PHE A 84 -68.76 -4.09 10.52
N THR A 85 -69.19 -4.82 9.49
CA THR A 85 -68.50 -4.90 8.19
C THR A 85 -69.44 -4.52 7.04
N THR A 86 -68.91 -3.90 5.98
CA THR A 86 -69.64 -3.68 4.72
C THR A 86 -69.25 -4.72 3.66
N SER A 87 -69.77 -4.59 2.43
CA SER A 87 -69.42 -5.39 1.26
C SER A 87 -69.67 -4.58 -0.02
N GLU A 88 -69.14 -4.99 -1.17
CA GLU A 88 -69.34 -4.31 -2.46
C GLU A 88 -70.83 -4.11 -2.79
N SER A 89 -71.66 -5.14 -2.55
CA SER A 89 -73.11 -5.09 -2.75
C SER A 89 -73.87 -4.21 -1.74
N ALA A 90 -73.19 -3.74 -0.70
CA ALA A 90 -73.71 -2.87 0.34
C ALA A 90 -73.28 -1.39 0.14
N LEU A 91 -72.50 -1.08 -0.90
CA LEU A 91 -72.13 0.29 -1.27
C LEU A 91 -73.18 0.92 -2.20
N SER A 92 -73.48 2.20 -1.97
CA SER A 92 -74.36 2.99 -2.84
C SER A 92 -73.84 4.43 -3.02
N GLU A 93 -74.44 5.15 -3.97
CA GLU A 93 -74.04 6.54 -4.33
C GLU A 93 -72.54 6.70 -4.66
N GLY A 94 -71.97 5.68 -5.34
CA GLY A 94 -70.56 5.65 -5.69
C GLY A 94 -69.61 5.45 -4.51
N GLY A 95 -70.10 4.90 -3.38
CA GLY A 95 -69.33 4.66 -2.16
C GLY A 95 -69.55 5.69 -1.04
N LYS A 96 -70.37 6.72 -1.25
CA LYS A 96 -70.68 7.74 -0.22
C LYS A 96 -71.53 7.18 0.93
N VAL A 97 -72.35 6.18 0.63
CA VAL A 97 -73.25 5.52 1.58
C VAL A 97 -72.94 4.02 1.56
N ALA A 98 -72.87 3.40 2.75
CA ALA A 98 -72.62 1.98 2.90
C ALA A 98 -73.53 1.35 3.97
N LEU A 99 -73.91 0.09 3.77
CA LEU A 99 -74.69 -0.70 4.73
C LEU A 99 -73.76 -1.61 5.54
N PHE A 100 -73.55 -1.25 6.81
CA PHE A 100 -72.71 -2.00 7.75
C PHE A 100 -73.52 -3.03 8.51
N THR A 101 -73.02 -4.27 8.60
CA THR A 101 -73.73 -5.41 9.20
C THR A 101 -72.90 -6.01 10.33
N GLY A 102 -73.54 -6.31 11.46
CA GLY A 102 -72.90 -6.83 12.68
C GLY A 102 -73.91 -7.27 13.74
N GLU A 103 -73.43 -7.85 14.83
CA GLU A 103 -74.27 -8.24 15.97
C GLU A 103 -74.74 -7.01 16.74
N ALA A 104 -76.05 -6.89 17.02
CA ALA A 104 -76.61 -5.69 17.62
C ALA A 104 -76.13 -5.42 19.05
N PRO A 105 -75.69 -4.18 19.36
CA PRO A 105 -75.72 -3.66 20.71
C PRO A 105 -77.17 -3.52 21.23
N ALA A 106 -77.36 -3.15 22.49
CA ALA A 106 -78.68 -2.81 23.02
C ALA A 106 -79.31 -1.61 22.27
N ASP A 107 -80.63 -1.57 22.09
CA ASP A 107 -81.30 -0.45 21.42
C ASP A 107 -81.10 0.88 22.16
N GLY A 108 -80.52 1.87 21.50
CA GLY A 108 -80.24 3.19 22.04
C GLY A 108 -79.44 4.05 21.05
N PRO A 109 -79.01 5.26 21.45
CA PRO A 109 -78.08 6.05 20.66
C PRO A 109 -76.81 5.27 20.37
N TYR A 110 -76.53 5.05 19.09
CA TYR A 110 -75.34 4.33 18.63
C TYR A 110 -74.18 5.30 18.44
N VAL A 111 -72.99 4.87 18.87
CA VAL A 111 -71.72 5.52 18.60
C VAL A 111 -70.89 4.59 17.74
N ALA A 112 -70.43 5.08 16.59
CA ALA A 112 -69.63 4.32 15.66
C ALA A 112 -68.28 5.00 15.41
N VAL A 113 -67.21 4.19 15.28
CA VAL A 113 -65.84 4.65 14.99
C VAL A 113 -65.28 3.85 13.83
N TYR A 114 -64.54 4.54 12.95
CA TYR A 114 -63.77 3.94 11.87
C TYR A 114 -62.34 4.50 11.86
N PRO A 115 -61.31 3.68 11.62
CA PRO A 115 -61.39 2.24 11.32
C PRO A 115 -61.51 1.39 12.60
N TYR A 116 -62.23 0.26 12.53
CA TYR A 116 -62.34 -0.71 13.64
C TYR A 116 -60.97 -1.10 14.21
N ALA A 117 -59.99 -1.35 13.33
CA ALA A 117 -58.65 -1.81 13.69
C ALA A 117 -57.85 -0.85 14.59
N LEU A 118 -58.22 0.44 14.65
CA LEU A 118 -57.56 1.41 15.53
C LEU A 118 -58.25 1.58 16.89
N VAL A 119 -59.44 1.02 17.10
CA VAL A 119 -60.13 1.10 18.39
C VAL A 119 -59.47 0.15 19.38
N ASP A 120 -59.08 0.67 20.53
CA ASP A 120 -58.45 -0.12 21.59
C ASP A 120 -59.44 -1.14 22.17
N ALA A 121 -58.99 -2.37 22.42
CA ALA A 121 -59.82 -3.44 22.96
C ALA A 121 -60.41 -3.14 24.37
N ALA A 122 -59.85 -2.17 25.09
CA ALA A 122 -60.40 -1.67 26.35
C ALA A 122 -61.55 -0.63 26.17
N SER A 123 -61.92 -0.27 24.94
CA SER A 123 -63.00 0.69 24.67
C SER A 123 -64.37 0.12 25.01
N ASP A 124 -65.15 0.87 25.79
CA ASP A 124 -66.45 0.45 26.33
C ASP A 124 -67.50 1.57 26.24
N ASN A 125 -68.62 1.43 26.96
CA ASN A 125 -69.67 2.45 27.00
C ASN A 125 -69.29 3.72 27.82
N SER A 126 -68.17 3.72 28.54
CA SER A 126 -67.69 4.87 29.34
C SER A 126 -66.54 5.63 28.68
N SER A 127 -65.69 4.96 27.89
CA SER A 127 -64.54 5.57 27.22
C SER A 127 -64.27 4.90 25.88
N VAL A 128 -64.12 5.72 24.83
CA VAL A 128 -63.73 5.24 23.49
C VAL A 128 -62.30 5.69 23.22
N VAL A 129 -61.39 4.72 23.07
CA VAL A 129 -59.96 4.95 22.90
C VAL A 129 -59.52 4.49 21.51
N ILE A 130 -58.78 5.35 20.81
CA ILE A 130 -58.25 5.10 19.46
C ILE A 130 -56.73 5.17 19.52
N ASN A 131 -56.06 4.18 18.93
CA ASN A 131 -54.61 4.11 18.78
C ASN A 131 -54.22 4.64 17.39
N VAL A 132 -53.51 5.76 17.34
CA VAL A 132 -53.06 6.34 16.06
C VAL A 132 -51.64 5.84 15.75
N PRO A 133 -51.39 5.25 14.57
CA PRO A 133 -50.10 4.65 14.26
C PRO A 133 -49.02 5.73 14.03
N GLN A 134 -47.80 5.46 14.51
CA GLN A 134 -46.63 6.28 14.20
C GLN A 134 -46.25 6.20 12.72
N ASN A 135 -46.43 5.03 12.11
CA ASN A 135 -46.13 4.77 10.71
C ASN A 135 -47.44 4.69 9.92
N GLN A 136 -47.62 5.60 8.96
CA GLN A 136 -48.64 5.52 7.93
C GLN A 136 -48.00 5.01 6.64
N THR A 137 -48.73 4.24 5.85
CA THR A 137 -48.23 3.75 4.55
C THR A 137 -48.60 4.75 3.45
N TYR A 138 -47.67 5.01 2.53
CA TYR A 138 -47.97 5.75 1.32
C TYR A 138 -48.96 4.99 0.44
N ILE A 139 -50.06 5.65 0.07
CA ILE A 139 -50.95 5.19 -0.99
C ILE A 139 -51.04 6.31 -2.03
N GLN A 140 -50.86 5.97 -3.30
CA GLN A 140 -50.83 6.95 -4.37
C GLN A 140 -52.11 7.79 -4.39
N SER A 141 -51.94 9.12 -4.29
CA SER A 141 -53.04 10.07 -4.22
C SER A 141 -54.03 9.83 -3.07
N SER A 142 -53.62 9.18 -1.97
CA SER A 142 -54.54 8.88 -0.85
C SER A 142 -53.88 8.85 0.53
N PHE A 143 -54.70 8.62 1.55
CA PHE A 143 -54.26 8.34 2.92
C PHE A 143 -53.86 6.86 3.04
N GLY A 144 -52.92 6.54 3.92
CA GLY A 144 -52.59 5.15 4.23
C GLY A 144 -53.75 4.39 4.86
N ASP A 145 -53.73 3.06 4.70
CA ASP A 145 -54.72 2.18 5.33
C ASP A 145 -54.78 2.44 6.85
N GLY A 146 -55.99 2.59 7.35
CA GLY A 146 -56.26 2.93 8.74
C GLY A 146 -56.01 4.40 9.14
N ALA A 147 -55.26 5.20 8.38
CA ALA A 147 -54.83 6.53 8.82
C ALA A 147 -55.99 7.54 9.03
N ASN A 148 -57.09 7.40 8.29
CA ASN A 148 -58.21 8.35 8.36
C ASN A 148 -59.23 7.96 9.44
N ILE A 149 -59.14 8.63 10.59
CA ILE A 149 -59.92 8.35 11.80
C ILE A 149 -61.20 9.19 11.85
N THR A 150 -62.34 8.55 12.12
CA THR A 150 -63.65 9.19 12.11
C THR A 150 -64.60 8.60 13.14
N ALA A 151 -65.64 9.36 13.50
CA ALA A 151 -66.74 8.83 14.31
C ALA A 151 -68.10 9.41 13.88
N ALA A 152 -69.16 8.67 14.24
CA ALA A 152 -70.55 9.07 14.11
C ALA A 152 -71.29 8.85 15.44
N VAL A 153 -72.31 9.66 15.69
CA VAL A 153 -73.30 9.46 16.76
C VAL A 153 -74.67 9.50 16.10
N TRP A 154 -75.54 8.55 16.44
CA TRP A 154 -76.88 8.42 15.86
C TRP A 154 -77.89 8.09 16.95
N ALA A 155 -78.79 9.04 17.22
CA ALA A 155 -79.93 8.85 18.13
C ALA A 155 -81.27 8.68 17.37
N SER A 156 -81.37 9.24 16.16
CA SER A 156 -82.47 9.02 15.21
C SER A 156 -82.08 9.60 13.83
N GLY A 157 -82.66 9.07 12.74
CA GLY A 157 -82.43 9.54 11.37
C GLY A 157 -82.24 8.39 10.37
N THR A 158 -82.03 8.72 9.10
CA THR A 158 -81.89 7.73 8.00
C THR A 158 -80.48 7.15 7.83
N SER A 159 -79.45 7.83 8.34
CA SER A 159 -78.03 7.43 8.19
C SER A 159 -77.17 7.94 9.36
N MET A 160 -76.11 7.18 9.70
CA MET A 160 -75.06 7.59 10.63
C MET A 160 -74.06 8.49 9.91
N GLN A 161 -73.99 9.75 10.31
CA GLN A 161 -73.13 10.76 9.68
C GLN A 161 -71.73 10.74 10.30
N PHE A 162 -70.76 10.15 9.60
CA PHE A 162 -69.36 10.11 10.05
C PHE A 162 -68.64 11.44 9.80
N ARG A 163 -67.82 11.85 10.77
CA ARG A 163 -66.98 13.06 10.73
C ARG A 163 -65.53 12.70 11.06
N ASN A 164 -64.57 13.38 10.43
CA ASN A 164 -63.15 13.18 10.69
C ASN A 164 -62.72 13.82 12.01
N LEU A 165 -61.88 13.08 12.75
CA LEU A 165 -61.35 13.42 14.06
C LEU A 165 -59.92 13.97 14.00
N ALA A 166 -59.32 13.98 12.81
CA ALA A 166 -58.01 14.51 12.47
C ALA A 166 -58.09 15.52 11.31
N GLY A 167 -56.97 16.15 10.99
CA GLY A 167 -56.74 16.84 9.72
C GLY A 167 -55.62 16.16 8.94
N ALA A 168 -55.28 16.68 7.76
CA ALA A 168 -54.19 16.11 6.97
C ALA A 168 -53.31 17.17 6.31
N LEU A 169 -52.02 16.86 6.14
CA LEU A 169 -51.13 17.58 5.23
C LEU A 169 -51.19 16.97 3.83
N ARG A 170 -51.22 17.82 2.81
CA ARG A 170 -50.99 17.45 1.40
C ARG A 170 -49.62 18.01 0.98
N LEU A 171 -48.62 17.15 1.03
CA LEU A 171 -47.24 17.45 0.64
C LEU A 171 -47.09 17.29 -0.88
N LYS A 172 -46.26 18.12 -1.51
CA LYS A 172 -46.04 18.12 -2.96
C LYS A 172 -44.56 18.28 -3.27
N PHE A 173 -43.96 17.24 -3.85
CA PHE A 173 -42.53 17.20 -4.18
C PHE A 173 -42.29 16.97 -5.67
N THR A 174 -41.39 17.72 -6.27
CA THR A 174 -40.81 17.44 -7.59
C THR A 174 -39.37 16.96 -7.42
N GLY A 175 -38.74 16.36 -8.43
CA GLY A 175 -37.34 15.95 -8.34
C GLY A 175 -36.97 14.81 -9.30
N SER A 176 -35.81 14.20 -9.06
CA SER A 176 -35.28 13.05 -9.82
C SER A 176 -34.83 11.88 -8.93
N LYS A 177 -35.09 11.94 -7.63
CA LYS A 177 -34.72 10.93 -6.62
C LYS A 177 -35.92 10.06 -6.25
N THR A 178 -35.66 8.82 -5.82
CA THR A 178 -36.66 7.96 -5.16
C THR A 178 -36.73 8.31 -3.68
N VAL A 179 -37.95 8.46 -3.14
CA VAL A 179 -38.21 8.67 -1.71
C VAL A 179 -38.68 7.36 -1.10
N LYS A 180 -37.96 6.86 -0.09
CA LYS A 180 -38.28 5.64 0.65
C LYS A 180 -39.09 5.92 1.92
N GLN A 181 -38.89 7.09 2.54
CA GLN A 181 -39.54 7.47 3.78
C GLN A 181 -39.69 8.99 3.86
N ILE A 182 -40.79 9.46 4.45
CA ILE A 182 -40.98 10.86 4.84
C ILE A 182 -41.25 10.91 6.34
N GLU A 183 -40.47 11.70 7.05
CA GLU A 183 -40.61 11.92 8.48
C GLU A 183 -41.12 13.34 8.74
N ILE A 184 -42.12 13.50 9.61
CA ILE A 184 -42.58 14.81 10.06
C ILE A 184 -42.57 14.87 11.59
N SER A 185 -41.92 15.90 12.12
CA SER A 185 -41.89 16.22 13.55
C SER A 185 -42.53 17.58 13.83
N ASP A 186 -43.41 17.64 14.82
CA ASP A 186 -43.90 18.90 15.38
C ASP A 186 -42.75 19.60 16.13
N ASN A 187 -42.58 20.90 15.88
CA ASN A 187 -41.55 21.70 16.55
C ASN A 187 -41.84 21.88 18.05
N ASN A 188 -43.08 21.66 18.50
CA ASN A 188 -43.39 21.47 19.90
C ASN A 188 -43.09 20.01 20.30
N PRO A 189 -42.00 19.73 21.05
CA PRO A 189 -41.63 18.36 21.42
C PRO A 189 -42.65 17.69 22.36
N ASP A 190 -43.53 18.48 22.98
CA ASP A 190 -44.58 17.99 23.86
C ASP A 190 -45.91 17.70 23.15
N PHE A 191 -46.05 18.03 21.87
CA PHE A 191 -47.24 17.69 21.11
C PHE A 191 -47.19 16.22 20.66
N ALA A 192 -48.30 15.49 20.79
CA ALA A 192 -48.38 14.10 20.34
C ALA A 192 -49.03 14.01 18.95
N LEU A 193 -48.30 13.51 17.95
CA LEU A 193 -48.82 13.24 16.60
C LEU A 193 -49.40 11.82 16.45
N TRP A 194 -49.02 10.89 17.33
CA TRP A 194 -49.44 9.49 17.31
C TRP A 194 -49.67 8.93 18.73
N GLY A 195 -50.25 7.74 18.84
CA GLY A 195 -50.52 7.04 20.10
C GLY A 195 -51.97 7.11 20.54
N LYS A 196 -52.22 6.97 21.85
CA LYS A 196 -53.57 6.86 22.43
C LYS A 196 -54.33 8.18 22.42
N CYS A 197 -55.56 8.13 21.94
CA CYS A 197 -56.51 9.23 21.87
C CYS A 197 -57.85 8.81 22.50
N THR A 198 -58.39 9.62 23.40
CA THR A 198 -59.71 9.38 24.04
C THR A 198 -60.74 10.33 23.47
N LEU A 199 -61.93 9.81 23.12
CA LEU A 199 -63.06 10.63 22.65
C LEU A 199 -64.03 10.95 23.78
N ALA A 200 -64.39 12.22 23.94
CA ALA A 200 -65.57 12.62 24.69
C ALA A 200 -66.76 12.73 23.72
N ILE A 201 -67.84 12.02 24.03
CA ILE A 201 -68.98 11.87 23.13
C ILE A 201 -70.26 12.20 23.88
N ASP A 202 -71.05 13.10 23.33
CA ASP A 202 -72.35 13.53 23.86
C ASP A 202 -73.47 13.09 22.91
N SER A 203 -74.36 12.26 23.46
CA SER A 203 -75.63 11.78 22.90
C SER A 203 -76.41 12.80 22.07
N GLY A 204 -76.37 14.09 22.42
CA GLY A 204 -77.13 15.16 21.77
C GLY A 204 -76.35 16.02 20.78
N SER A 205 -75.00 15.98 20.78
CA SER A 205 -74.16 16.93 20.01
C SER A 205 -73.00 16.30 19.22
N GLY A 206 -72.69 15.02 19.43
CA GLY A 206 -71.63 14.30 18.72
C GLY A 206 -70.32 14.20 19.52
N VAL A 207 -69.18 14.15 18.83
CA VAL A 207 -67.86 14.12 19.49
C VAL A 207 -67.48 15.53 19.95
N SER A 208 -67.61 15.78 21.25
CA SER A 208 -67.43 17.10 21.86
C SER A 208 -65.97 17.47 22.06
N SER A 209 -65.08 16.50 22.34
CA SER A 209 -63.63 16.71 22.34
C SER A 209 -62.84 15.43 22.02
N VAL A 210 -61.59 15.64 21.63
CA VAL A 210 -60.61 14.62 21.23
C VAL A 210 -59.35 14.87 22.05
N SER A 211 -58.97 13.96 22.94
CA SER A 211 -57.87 14.16 23.90
C SER A 211 -56.72 13.20 23.62
N TRP A 212 -55.53 13.74 23.36
CA TRP A 212 -54.34 12.98 22.99
C TRP A 212 -53.48 12.72 24.22
N ALA A 213 -53.32 11.44 24.57
CA ALA A 213 -52.66 10.99 25.78
C ALA A 213 -51.51 10.03 25.45
N ASN A 214 -50.45 10.58 24.86
CA ASN A 214 -49.18 9.88 24.66
C ASN A 214 -48.06 10.55 25.48
N GLN A 215 -47.32 9.76 26.26
CA GLN A 215 -46.17 10.20 27.07
C GLN A 215 -44.83 9.62 26.58
N ASP A 216 -44.84 8.87 25.47
CA ASP A 216 -43.66 8.21 24.92
C ASP A 216 -42.67 9.22 24.32
N ALA A 217 -41.37 8.89 24.39
CA ALA A 217 -40.32 9.67 23.74
C ALA A 217 -40.49 9.62 22.21
N GLY A 218 -40.42 10.78 21.55
CA GLY A 218 -40.68 10.88 20.10
C GLY A 218 -42.17 10.89 19.73
N ARG A 219 -43.08 11.14 20.69
CA ARG A 219 -44.52 11.38 20.44
C ARG A 219 -44.79 12.47 19.40
N ASN A 220 -43.90 13.45 19.26
CA ASN A 220 -44.02 14.57 18.31
C ASN A 220 -43.61 14.21 16.88
N ARG A 221 -43.24 12.95 16.59
CA ARG A 221 -42.71 12.48 15.30
C ARG A 221 -43.58 11.38 14.70
N ILE A 222 -43.98 11.55 13.45
CA ILE A 222 -44.77 10.61 12.66
C ILE A 222 -44.09 10.33 11.31
N VAL A 223 -44.32 9.15 10.74
CA VAL A 223 -43.62 8.63 9.55
C VAL A 223 -44.64 8.24 8.47
N LEU A 224 -44.34 8.58 7.22
CA LEU A 224 -44.97 8.05 6.02
C LEU A 224 -43.97 7.11 5.31
N ASP A 225 -44.24 5.81 5.37
CA ASP A 225 -43.44 4.76 4.72
C ASP A 225 -43.83 4.65 3.24
N CYS A 226 -42.87 4.85 2.33
CA CYS A 226 -43.11 4.80 0.89
C CYS A 226 -42.99 3.38 0.30
N THR A 227 -42.91 2.34 1.14
CA THR A 227 -42.86 0.91 0.78
C THR A 227 -41.72 0.59 -0.18
N ASP A 228 -41.98 0.30 -1.45
CA ASP A 228 -40.94 0.00 -2.44
C ASP A 228 -40.09 1.23 -2.82
N GLY A 229 -40.63 2.44 -2.62
CA GLY A 229 -39.98 3.71 -2.95
C GLY A 229 -40.75 4.46 -4.05
N VAL A 230 -40.87 5.78 -3.91
CA VAL A 230 -41.63 6.64 -4.81
C VAL A 230 -40.69 7.55 -5.58
N ALA A 231 -40.55 7.30 -6.88
CA ALA A 231 -39.78 8.15 -7.78
C ALA A 231 -40.45 9.53 -7.93
N LEU A 232 -39.71 10.60 -7.63
CA LEU A 232 -40.14 11.96 -7.92
C LEU A 232 -39.97 12.27 -9.41
N GLY A 233 -40.80 13.18 -9.92
CA GLY A 233 -40.78 13.62 -11.31
C GLY A 233 -40.79 15.14 -11.49
N THR A 234 -40.91 15.57 -12.75
CA THR A 234 -41.13 16.97 -13.14
C THR A 234 -42.51 17.48 -12.73
N GLU A 235 -43.52 16.62 -12.73
CA GLU A 235 -44.82 16.88 -12.11
C GLU A 235 -44.77 16.57 -10.60
N ALA A 236 -45.49 17.38 -9.81
CA ALA A 236 -45.44 17.28 -8.36
C ALA A 236 -46.12 15.99 -7.87
N THR A 237 -45.31 15.09 -7.30
CA THR A 237 -45.78 13.89 -6.62
C THR A 237 -46.43 14.28 -5.30
N ILE A 238 -47.64 13.76 -5.06
CA ILE A 238 -48.47 14.13 -3.92
C ILE A 238 -48.39 13.03 -2.85
N PHE A 239 -48.17 13.45 -1.60
CA PHE A 239 -48.18 12.59 -0.42
C PHE A 239 -49.17 13.16 0.60
N TYR A 240 -49.94 12.29 1.25
CA TYR A 240 -50.84 12.68 2.33
C TYR A 240 -50.40 12.07 3.65
N LEU A 241 -50.54 12.85 4.72
CA LEU A 241 -50.23 12.44 6.09
C LEU A 241 -51.36 12.95 7.01
N VAL A 242 -52.01 12.04 7.73
CA VAL A 242 -53.08 12.40 8.68
C VAL A 242 -52.46 12.71 10.04
N VAL A 243 -52.86 13.81 10.68
CA VAL A 243 -52.32 14.25 11.97
C VAL A 243 -53.40 14.86 12.88
N PRO A 244 -53.20 14.86 14.22
CA PRO A 244 -54.15 15.43 15.18
C PRO A 244 -54.51 16.91 14.96
N GLU A 245 -55.69 17.30 15.43
CA GLU A 245 -56.07 18.72 15.57
C GLU A 245 -55.15 19.42 16.58
N GLY A 246 -54.70 20.63 16.22
CA GLY A 246 -53.75 21.42 17.00
C GLY A 246 -52.28 21.20 16.65
N ALA A 247 -51.96 20.17 15.85
CA ALA A 247 -50.59 19.92 15.37
C ALA A 247 -50.03 21.12 14.61
N PHE A 248 -48.71 21.32 14.71
CA PHE A 248 -47.92 22.31 14.00
C PHE A 248 -48.25 23.77 14.32
N ALA A 249 -48.79 24.02 15.53
CA ALA A 249 -49.00 25.37 16.06
C ALA A 249 -47.69 26.19 16.21
N GLN A 250 -46.52 25.53 16.23
CA GLN A 250 -45.18 26.15 16.21
C GLN A 250 -44.41 25.84 14.91
N GLY A 251 -45.13 25.44 13.85
CA GLY A 251 -44.55 24.87 12.64
C GLY A 251 -44.08 23.42 12.82
N PHE A 252 -43.37 22.90 11.82
CA PHE A 252 -42.90 21.52 11.76
C PHE A 252 -41.59 21.37 10.99
N THR A 253 -40.91 20.27 11.26
CA THR A 253 -39.76 19.79 10.48
C THR A 253 -40.17 18.56 9.66
N CYS A 254 -39.89 18.55 8.36
CA CYS A 254 -40.17 17.44 7.45
C CYS A 254 -38.89 17.01 6.73
N THR A 255 -38.54 15.73 6.81
CA THR A 255 -37.32 15.17 6.21
C THR A 255 -37.66 13.99 5.30
N LEU A 256 -37.13 13.99 4.08
CA LEU A 256 -37.28 12.94 3.09
C LEU A 256 -36.01 12.09 3.07
N TYR A 257 -36.16 10.77 3.02
CA TYR A 257 -35.05 9.81 2.93
C TYR A 257 -35.13 8.96 1.66
N ASP A 258 -33.99 8.63 1.08
CA ASP A 258 -33.87 7.72 -0.07
C ASP A 258 -33.71 6.25 0.34
N GLU A 259 -33.47 5.39 -0.65
CA GLU A 259 -33.28 3.93 -0.50
C GLU A 259 -32.08 3.56 0.40
N LEU A 260 -31.09 4.44 0.56
CA LEU A 260 -29.91 4.26 1.40
C LEU A 260 -30.08 4.90 2.80
N GLY A 261 -31.25 5.48 3.08
CA GLY A 261 -31.51 6.24 4.31
C GLY A 261 -30.82 7.60 4.35
N GLN A 262 -30.36 8.13 3.20
CA GLN A 262 -29.76 9.47 3.14
C GLN A 262 -30.84 10.55 3.02
N THR A 263 -30.61 11.70 3.65
CA THR A 263 -31.53 12.85 3.57
C THR A 263 -31.58 13.44 2.17
N VAL A 264 -32.68 13.25 1.46
CA VAL A 264 -32.97 13.87 0.15
C VAL A 264 -33.25 15.36 0.29
N LYS A 265 -33.99 15.74 1.33
CA LYS A 265 -34.30 17.13 1.69
C LYS A 265 -34.79 17.19 3.13
N SER A 266 -34.43 18.24 3.86
CA SER A 266 -35.14 18.64 5.09
C SER A 266 -35.76 20.02 4.91
N ILE A 267 -36.91 20.23 5.54
CA ILE A 267 -37.75 21.42 5.47
C ILE A 267 -38.12 21.77 6.89
N ILE A 268 -37.64 22.92 7.38
CA ILE A 268 -37.99 23.44 8.69
C ILE A 268 -38.92 24.62 8.47
N THR A 269 -40.10 24.58 9.10
CA THR A 269 -41.06 25.69 9.12
C THR A 269 -41.19 26.17 10.56
N ASP A 270 -40.96 27.46 10.81
CA ASP A 270 -41.16 28.13 12.10
C ASP A 270 -42.53 28.82 12.20
N LYS A 271 -43.19 28.99 11.05
CA LYS A 271 -44.52 29.58 10.92
C LYS A 271 -45.60 28.64 11.47
N ALA A 272 -46.41 29.15 12.40
CA ALA A 272 -47.60 28.46 12.91
C ALA A 272 -48.55 28.03 11.78
N MET A 273 -48.85 26.72 11.72
CA MET A 273 -49.75 26.08 10.76
C MET A 273 -50.70 25.09 11.48
N PRO A 274 -51.53 25.57 12.44
CA PRO A 274 -52.36 24.71 13.28
C PRO A 274 -53.36 23.89 12.46
N VAL A 275 -53.25 22.57 12.55
CA VAL A 275 -54.16 21.63 11.87
C VAL A 275 -55.54 21.64 12.53
N GLN A 276 -56.59 21.56 11.72
CA GLN A 276 -58.00 21.53 12.15
C GLN A 276 -58.68 20.24 11.68
N ARG A 277 -59.66 19.75 12.45
CA ARG A 277 -60.46 18.57 12.04
C ARG A 277 -61.18 18.79 10.70
N ASN A 278 -61.23 17.75 9.87
CA ASN A 278 -61.88 17.76 8.54
C ASN A 278 -61.24 18.72 7.52
N HIS A 279 -60.04 19.25 7.76
CA HIS A 279 -59.31 20.10 6.81
C HIS A 279 -58.04 19.42 6.27
N ILE A 280 -57.77 19.64 4.97
CA ILE A 280 -56.52 19.31 4.31
C ILE A 280 -55.73 20.61 4.13
N ILE A 281 -54.53 20.69 4.72
CA ILE A 281 -53.60 21.79 4.48
C ILE A 281 -52.79 21.48 3.21
N ASP A 282 -53.01 22.26 2.16
CA ASP A 282 -52.28 22.12 0.90
C ASP A 282 -50.96 22.92 0.94
N MET A 283 -49.82 22.22 0.92
CA MET A 283 -48.50 22.86 0.92
C MET A 283 -48.20 23.55 -0.43
N SER A 284 -47.17 24.38 -0.50
CA SER A 284 -46.57 24.72 -1.80
C SER A 284 -45.83 23.52 -2.40
N VAL A 285 -45.59 23.51 -3.72
CA VAL A 285 -44.67 22.54 -4.32
C VAL A 285 -43.25 22.84 -3.81
N ILE A 286 -42.54 21.83 -3.34
CA ILE A 286 -41.16 21.93 -2.87
C ILE A 286 -40.26 21.09 -3.78
N ALA A 287 -39.20 21.72 -4.30
CA ALA A 287 -38.10 21.00 -4.94
C ALA A 287 -37.02 20.68 -3.90
N PRO A 288 -36.42 19.48 -3.91
CA PRO A 288 -35.19 19.23 -3.19
C PRO A 288 -34.09 20.09 -3.82
N GLU A 289 -33.23 20.68 -2.98
CA GLU A 289 -31.97 21.24 -3.46
C GLU A 289 -31.03 20.07 -3.72
N SER A 290 -30.30 20.10 -4.83
CA SER A 290 -29.26 19.11 -5.10
C SER A 290 -28.09 19.35 -4.13
N VAL A 291 -28.01 18.56 -3.06
CA VAL A 291 -26.80 18.50 -2.25
C VAL A 291 -25.74 17.81 -3.12
N LEU A 292 -24.72 18.57 -3.53
CA LEU A 292 -23.68 18.13 -4.48
C LEU A 292 -22.65 17.17 -3.87
N PHE A 293 -22.52 17.19 -2.55
CA PHE A 293 -21.60 16.40 -1.75
C PHE A 293 -22.28 16.06 -0.41
N SER A 294 -21.68 15.22 0.42
CA SER A 294 -22.18 14.88 1.77
C SER A 294 -22.32 16.07 2.75
N GLY A 295 -21.93 17.28 2.35
CA GLY A 295 -22.24 18.53 3.05
C GLY A 295 -21.39 19.70 2.57
N GLY A 296 -21.58 20.87 3.20
CA GLY A 296 -20.78 22.07 2.97
C GLY A 296 -21.13 22.89 1.71
N SER A 297 -20.36 23.94 1.47
CA SER A 297 -20.56 24.92 0.40
C SER A 297 -19.28 25.29 -0.36
N GLY A 298 -18.22 24.48 -0.22
CA GLY A 298 -16.94 24.68 -0.91
C GLY A 298 -16.10 25.88 -0.46
N THR A 299 -16.45 26.54 0.64
CA THR A 299 -15.71 27.68 1.20
C THR A 299 -14.82 27.22 2.36
N GLU A 300 -13.79 27.99 2.72
CA GLU A 300 -12.87 27.63 3.82
C GLU A 300 -13.60 27.38 5.16
N ALA A 301 -14.62 28.17 5.46
CA ALA A 301 -15.43 28.03 6.67
C ALA A 301 -16.53 26.94 6.58
N SER A 302 -16.77 26.39 5.39
CA SER A 302 -17.80 25.39 5.09
C SER A 302 -17.35 24.56 3.88
N PRO A 303 -16.28 23.74 4.03
CA PRO A 303 -15.71 22.96 2.95
C PRO A 303 -16.69 21.88 2.51
N TYR A 304 -16.67 21.50 1.23
CA TYR A 304 -17.44 20.35 0.76
C TYR A 304 -16.97 19.08 1.47
N LEU A 305 -17.91 18.34 2.05
CA LEU A 305 -17.59 17.14 2.83
C LEU A 305 -17.52 15.91 1.93
N ILE A 306 -16.38 15.23 1.96
CA ILE A 306 -16.13 13.98 1.24
C ILE A 306 -16.28 12.83 2.25
N ALA A 307 -17.36 12.07 2.16
CA ALA A 307 -17.69 11.00 3.13
C ALA A 307 -17.90 9.63 2.48
N THR A 308 -17.91 9.57 1.14
CA THR A 308 -18.23 8.39 0.34
C THR A 308 -17.38 8.33 -0.93
N PRO A 309 -17.23 7.15 -1.57
CA PRO A 309 -16.61 7.04 -2.89
C PRO A 309 -17.29 7.92 -3.94
N SER A 310 -18.62 8.07 -3.85
CA SER A 310 -19.40 8.92 -4.76
C SER A 310 -19.07 10.41 -4.63
N ASP A 311 -18.79 10.92 -3.43
CA ASP A 311 -18.33 12.31 -3.24
C ASP A 311 -16.99 12.56 -3.96
N LEU A 312 -16.07 11.60 -3.89
CA LEU A 312 -14.74 11.69 -4.51
C LEU A 312 -14.82 11.62 -6.05
N VAL A 313 -15.66 10.74 -6.59
CA VAL A 313 -15.97 10.67 -8.02
C VAL A 313 -16.68 11.95 -8.51
N GLN A 314 -17.57 12.51 -7.68
CA GLN A 314 -18.28 13.76 -7.98
C GLN A 314 -17.31 14.96 -8.01
N LEU A 315 -16.32 15.00 -7.12
CA LEU A 315 -15.22 15.97 -7.13
C LEU A 315 -14.43 15.90 -8.44
N ALA A 316 -13.95 14.71 -8.82
CA ALA A 316 -13.23 14.51 -10.08
C ALA A 316 -14.07 14.96 -11.29
N THR A 317 -15.35 14.57 -11.33
CA THR A 317 -16.27 14.93 -12.41
C THR A 317 -16.46 16.44 -12.53
N LEU A 318 -16.63 17.15 -11.42
CA LEU A 318 -16.87 18.60 -11.42
C LEU A 318 -15.60 19.39 -11.76
N CYS A 319 -14.42 18.98 -11.26
CA CYS A 319 -13.14 19.62 -11.59
C CYS A 319 -12.71 19.41 -13.05
N ASN A 320 -13.24 18.39 -13.73
CA ASN A 320 -12.92 18.08 -15.13
C ASN A 320 -14.06 18.47 -16.11
N GLY A 321 -15.21 18.92 -15.60
CA GLY A 321 -16.40 19.25 -16.38
C GLY A 321 -16.43 20.68 -16.92
N SER A 322 -17.57 21.07 -17.53
CA SER A 322 -17.80 22.44 -18.04
C SER A 322 -17.65 23.51 -16.95
N ASP A 323 -17.97 23.14 -15.71
CA ASP A 323 -18.06 24.04 -14.57
C ASP A 323 -16.78 24.02 -13.72
N ALA A 324 -15.69 23.44 -14.23
CA ALA A 324 -14.42 23.24 -13.53
C ALA A 324 -13.94 24.49 -12.77
N ALA A 325 -14.07 25.68 -13.36
CA ALA A 325 -13.66 26.94 -12.74
C ALA A 325 -14.42 27.29 -11.43
N SER A 326 -15.60 26.72 -11.20
CA SER A 326 -16.42 26.91 -10.00
C SER A 326 -16.11 25.91 -8.88
N TYR A 327 -15.41 24.82 -9.17
CA TYR A 327 -15.14 23.73 -8.21
C TYR A 327 -13.65 23.51 -7.97
N ASN A 328 -12.79 23.73 -8.97
CA ASN A 328 -11.36 23.50 -8.86
C ASN A 328 -10.62 24.48 -7.93
N THR A 329 -11.29 25.51 -7.40
CA THR A 329 -10.76 26.45 -6.40
C THR A 329 -11.39 26.28 -5.01
N CYS A 330 -12.33 25.33 -4.84
CA CYS A 330 -13.04 25.12 -3.59
C CYS A 330 -12.21 24.41 -2.51
N PHE A 331 -12.74 24.46 -1.29
CA PHE A 331 -12.22 23.75 -0.13
C PHE A 331 -13.01 22.45 0.07
N TYR A 332 -12.29 21.36 0.27
CA TYR A 332 -12.80 20.00 0.46
C TYR A 332 -12.24 19.43 1.76
N LYS A 333 -13.08 18.68 2.49
CA LYS A 333 -12.67 18.01 3.72
C LYS A 333 -13.21 16.59 3.75
N GLN A 334 -12.32 15.61 3.88
CA GLN A 334 -12.70 14.23 4.13
C GLN A 334 -13.13 14.06 5.59
N VAL A 335 -14.17 13.25 5.82
CA VAL A 335 -14.78 13.05 7.15
C VAL A 335 -15.01 11.58 7.52
N ARG A 336 -14.60 10.65 6.65
CA ARG A 336 -14.61 9.20 6.84
C ARG A 336 -13.51 8.56 6.00
N ASP A 337 -13.12 7.35 6.34
CA ASP A 337 -12.29 6.51 5.46
C ASP A 337 -13.14 6.04 4.26
N ILE A 338 -12.50 5.85 3.10
CA ILE A 338 -13.16 5.63 1.81
C ILE A 338 -12.47 4.45 1.10
N ASP A 339 -13.21 3.38 0.86
CA ASP A 339 -12.74 2.26 0.04
C ASP A 339 -13.19 2.46 -1.42
N MET A 340 -12.23 2.40 -2.34
CA MET A 340 -12.43 2.58 -3.78
C MET A 340 -12.42 1.26 -4.57
N ASP A 341 -12.41 0.09 -3.91
CA ASP A 341 -12.45 -1.19 -4.62
C ASP A 341 -13.69 -1.31 -5.55
N GLY A 342 -13.44 -1.68 -6.80
CA GLY A 342 -14.44 -1.70 -7.87
C GLY A 342 -15.00 -0.33 -8.29
N VAL A 343 -14.57 0.80 -7.71
CA VAL A 343 -15.08 2.15 -8.01
C VAL A 343 -14.22 2.87 -9.04
N ALA A 344 -14.75 3.01 -10.26
CA ALA A 344 -14.07 3.76 -11.32
C ALA A 344 -14.02 5.27 -11.02
N ILE A 345 -12.81 5.84 -11.07
CA ILE A 345 -12.57 7.28 -10.89
C ILE A 345 -11.54 7.79 -11.91
N GLY A 346 -11.73 9.02 -12.40
CA GLY A 346 -10.73 9.73 -13.21
C GLY A 346 -9.87 10.66 -12.36
N CYS A 347 -8.63 10.93 -12.76
CA CYS A 347 -7.76 11.87 -12.04
C CYS A 347 -8.41 13.26 -11.89
N ILE A 348 -8.34 13.86 -10.70
CA ILE A 348 -8.86 15.22 -10.45
C ILE A 348 -7.95 16.24 -11.15
N GLY A 349 -8.52 17.21 -11.87
CA GLY A 349 -7.74 18.19 -12.64
C GLY A 349 -7.03 17.54 -13.82
N SER A 350 -7.77 16.82 -14.66
CA SER A 350 -7.25 15.88 -15.68
C SER A 350 -6.51 16.49 -16.87
N ALA A 351 -6.30 17.81 -16.89
CA ALA A 351 -5.58 18.51 -17.95
C ALA A 351 -4.90 19.78 -17.40
N SER A 352 -3.73 20.12 -17.95
CA SER A 352 -2.94 21.29 -17.52
C SER A 352 -3.64 22.65 -17.70
N GLY A 353 -4.66 22.72 -18.57
CA GLY A 353 -5.53 23.91 -18.71
C GLY A 353 -6.61 24.03 -17.63
N THR A 354 -6.94 22.93 -16.95
CA THR A 354 -7.95 22.84 -15.88
C THR A 354 -7.38 22.11 -14.65
N PRO A 355 -6.25 22.57 -14.08
CA PRO A 355 -5.66 21.92 -12.91
C PRO A 355 -6.53 22.15 -11.66
N PHE A 356 -6.35 21.31 -10.65
CA PHE A 356 -6.88 21.58 -9.32
C PHE A 356 -6.10 22.72 -8.65
N LYS A 357 -6.80 23.66 -8.01
CA LYS A 357 -6.25 24.89 -7.39
C LYS A 357 -6.79 25.14 -5.98
N GLY A 358 -7.59 24.19 -5.46
CA GLY A 358 -8.31 24.32 -4.21
C GLY A 358 -7.53 23.73 -3.04
N SER A 359 -8.27 23.40 -1.98
CA SER A 359 -7.72 22.74 -0.79
C SER A 359 -8.41 21.39 -0.57
N TYR A 360 -7.64 20.33 -0.32
CA TYR A 360 -8.14 19.03 0.10
C TYR A 360 -7.53 18.68 1.46
N ASP A 361 -8.37 18.70 2.50
CA ASP A 361 -8.04 18.30 3.87
C ASP A 361 -8.52 16.86 4.09
N GLY A 362 -7.60 15.89 4.06
CA GLY A 362 -7.91 14.49 4.33
C GLY A 362 -8.27 14.22 5.81
N ALA A 363 -7.98 15.15 6.72
CA ALA A 363 -8.24 15.04 8.16
C ALA A 363 -7.73 13.72 8.81
N CYS A 364 -6.62 13.20 8.30
CA CYS A 364 -5.98 11.91 8.61
C CYS A 364 -6.83 10.66 8.28
N HIS A 365 -7.85 10.79 7.44
CA HIS A 365 -8.61 9.64 6.93
C HIS A 365 -7.88 8.91 5.80
N THR A 366 -8.27 7.66 5.61
CA THR A 366 -7.69 6.76 4.59
C THR A 366 -8.55 6.72 3.33
N ILE A 367 -7.91 6.71 2.16
CA ILE A 367 -8.50 6.25 0.91
C ILE A 367 -7.81 4.94 0.52
N SER A 368 -8.57 3.86 0.45
CA SER A 368 -8.06 2.53 0.12
C SER A 368 -8.35 2.13 -1.32
N ASN A 369 -7.51 1.29 -1.92
CA ASN A 369 -7.71 0.68 -3.24
C ASN A 369 -7.90 1.69 -4.39
N LEU A 370 -7.22 2.83 -4.33
CA LEU A 370 -7.41 3.92 -5.29
C LEU A 370 -6.81 3.57 -6.68
N SER A 371 -7.66 3.58 -7.71
CA SER A 371 -7.27 3.27 -9.10
C SER A 371 -7.72 4.39 -10.06
N PRO A 372 -6.99 5.52 -10.13
CA PRO A 372 -7.40 6.66 -10.92
C PRO A 372 -7.03 6.45 -12.40
N THR A 373 -7.98 6.73 -13.29
CA THR A 373 -7.77 6.64 -14.75
C THR A 373 -7.39 8.01 -15.31
N PRO A 374 -6.18 8.19 -15.88
CA PRO A 374 -5.81 9.46 -16.49
C PRO A 374 -6.48 9.66 -17.85
N ALA A 375 -6.85 10.91 -18.14
CA ALA A 375 -7.46 11.29 -19.43
C ALA A 375 -6.45 11.36 -20.59
N SER A 376 -5.15 11.35 -20.29
CA SER A 376 -4.03 11.38 -21.25
C SER A 376 -2.80 10.71 -20.63
N SER A 377 -1.88 10.22 -21.46
CA SER A 377 -0.59 9.66 -21.00
C SER A 377 0.45 10.78 -20.73
N ALA A 378 0.03 11.81 -20.00
CA ALA A 378 0.86 13.00 -19.73
C ALA A 378 1.12 13.19 -18.24
N ALA A 379 0.09 13.08 -17.37
CA ALA A 379 0.25 13.10 -15.93
C ALA A 379 -0.85 12.26 -15.24
N ALA A 380 -0.52 11.53 -14.16
CA ALA A 380 -1.53 10.84 -13.34
C ALA A 380 -1.19 10.77 -11.85
N GLY A 381 -2.25 10.48 -11.08
CA GLY A 381 -2.33 10.46 -9.62
C GLY A 381 -3.79 10.59 -9.18
N MET A 382 -4.06 10.71 -7.87
CA MET A 382 -5.35 11.20 -7.37
C MET A 382 -5.72 12.53 -8.05
N PHE A 383 -4.72 13.41 -8.19
CA PHE A 383 -4.74 14.60 -9.03
C PHE A 383 -3.80 14.39 -10.23
N ALA A 384 -4.18 14.80 -11.44
CA ALA A 384 -3.25 14.80 -12.57
C ALA A 384 -2.39 16.07 -12.55
N TYR A 385 -3.05 17.24 -12.59
CA TYR A 385 -2.40 18.56 -12.53
C TYR A 385 -2.91 19.37 -11.35
N THR A 386 -2.01 19.98 -10.59
CA THR A 386 -2.36 20.97 -9.55
C THR A 386 -1.61 22.29 -9.77
N SER A 387 -2.22 23.41 -9.36
CA SER A 387 -1.65 24.75 -9.55
C SER A 387 -2.03 25.66 -8.38
N GLY A 388 -1.10 25.90 -7.45
CA GLY A 388 -1.38 26.67 -6.24
C GLY A 388 -2.27 25.95 -5.22
N ALA A 389 -2.44 24.64 -5.36
CA ALA A 389 -3.32 23.84 -4.50
C ALA A 389 -2.66 23.48 -3.17
N THR A 390 -3.46 23.08 -2.18
CA THR A 390 -3.01 22.46 -0.94
C THR A 390 -3.69 21.10 -0.74
N VAL A 391 -2.92 20.04 -0.61
CA VAL A 391 -3.42 18.71 -0.22
C VAL A 391 -2.72 18.33 1.09
N ARG A 392 -3.49 18.01 2.13
CA ARG A 392 -2.90 17.68 3.43
C ARG A 392 -3.63 16.59 4.21
N ASP A 393 -2.90 16.00 5.15
CA ASP A 393 -3.40 15.10 6.19
C ASP A 393 -4.20 13.93 5.61
N LEU A 394 -3.60 13.15 4.70
CA LEU A 394 -4.28 12.11 3.92
C LEU A 394 -3.47 10.81 3.95
N VAL A 395 -4.16 9.68 4.11
CA VAL A 395 -3.57 8.33 4.02
C VAL A 395 -4.06 7.63 2.76
N ILE A 396 -3.16 7.01 1.99
CA ILE A 396 -3.48 6.13 0.86
C ILE A 396 -3.00 4.71 1.19
N GLU A 397 -3.90 3.73 1.15
CA GLU A 397 -3.58 2.31 1.38
C GLU A 397 -3.98 1.46 0.16
N GLY A 398 -2.98 0.98 -0.59
CA GLY A 398 -3.22 0.30 -1.87
C GLY A 398 -3.59 1.28 -2.98
N TYR A 399 -2.77 1.29 -4.04
CA TYR A 399 -2.92 2.16 -5.20
C TYR A 399 -2.63 1.38 -6.46
N THR A 400 -3.45 1.53 -7.50
CA THR A 400 -3.20 0.96 -8.83
C THR A 400 -2.87 2.07 -9.81
N ASN A 401 -1.65 2.06 -10.34
CA ASN A 401 -1.24 2.99 -11.38
C ASN A 401 -1.82 2.59 -12.74
N ASN A 402 -2.69 3.44 -13.32
CA ASN A 402 -3.18 3.28 -14.70
C ASN A 402 -2.47 4.21 -15.71
N GLY A 403 -1.43 4.93 -15.29
CA GLY A 403 -0.60 5.78 -16.15
C GLY A 403 0.40 4.98 -16.97
N THR A 404 0.42 5.18 -18.28
CA THR A 404 1.22 4.38 -19.23
C THR A 404 2.48 5.08 -19.75
N ASN A 405 2.55 6.41 -19.64
CA ASN A 405 3.69 7.31 -19.91
C ASN A 405 3.38 8.67 -19.22
N GLY A 406 4.38 9.55 -19.07
CA GLY A 406 4.20 10.90 -18.53
C GLY A 406 4.30 10.96 -16.99
N GLU A 407 4.16 12.12 -16.34
CA GLU A 407 4.54 12.32 -14.94
C GLU A 407 3.58 11.60 -13.94
N GLN A 408 4.10 10.67 -13.14
CA GLN A 408 3.30 9.82 -12.25
C GLN A 408 3.61 10.04 -10.77
N GLY A 409 2.59 10.33 -9.97
CA GLY A 409 2.70 10.22 -8.52
C GLY A 409 1.37 9.86 -7.88
N VAL A 410 1.39 9.14 -6.75
CA VAL A 410 0.16 8.63 -6.11
C VAL A 410 -0.82 9.76 -5.80
N ILE A 411 -0.31 10.90 -5.33
CA ILE A 411 -1.13 12.09 -5.06
C ILE A 411 -1.23 12.98 -6.29
N ALA A 412 -0.11 13.34 -6.94
CA ALA A 412 -0.13 14.28 -8.05
C ALA A 412 0.88 13.94 -9.17
N GLY A 413 0.43 13.98 -10.43
CA GLY A 413 1.33 13.82 -11.58
C GLY A 413 2.26 15.02 -11.77
N HIS A 414 1.70 16.19 -12.11
CA HIS A 414 2.43 17.44 -12.36
C HIS A 414 1.89 18.62 -11.51
N PRO A 415 2.31 18.73 -10.24
CA PRO A 415 2.04 19.91 -9.41
C PRO A 415 2.91 21.12 -9.75
N VAL A 416 2.27 22.29 -9.83
CA VAL A 416 2.91 23.60 -9.98
C VAL A 416 2.59 24.47 -8.77
N ASN A 417 3.61 25.03 -8.10
CA ASN A 417 3.49 25.91 -6.93
C ASN A 417 2.50 25.40 -5.85
N SER A 418 2.40 24.08 -5.67
CA SER A 418 1.41 23.44 -4.79
C SER A 418 2.05 22.93 -3.49
N THR A 419 1.24 22.67 -2.46
CA THR A 419 1.72 22.16 -1.16
C THR A 419 1.10 20.80 -0.85
N PHE A 420 1.96 19.84 -0.50
CA PHE A 420 1.60 18.50 -0.03
C PHE A 420 2.13 18.35 1.40
N ARG A 421 1.27 18.02 2.37
CA ARG A 421 1.68 17.96 3.78
C ARG A 421 1.02 16.86 4.60
N GLY A 422 1.75 16.18 5.48
CA GLY A 422 1.13 15.18 6.37
C GLY A 422 0.56 13.98 5.61
N ILE A 423 1.10 13.69 4.42
CA ILE A 423 0.61 12.62 3.55
C ILE A 423 1.30 11.31 3.91
N LYS A 424 0.53 10.22 3.98
CA LYS A 424 1.06 8.87 4.13
C LYS A 424 0.61 8.01 2.95
N VAL A 425 1.53 7.32 2.31
CA VAL A 425 1.24 6.34 1.26
C VAL A 425 1.80 5.00 1.70
N ASN A 426 0.99 3.95 1.64
CA ASN A 426 1.43 2.57 1.80
C ASN A 426 0.92 1.76 0.60
N ALA A 427 1.77 1.59 -0.41
CA ALA A 427 1.40 0.92 -1.65
C ALA A 427 2.61 0.31 -2.37
N THR A 428 2.38 -0.82 -3.04
CA THR A 428 3.23 -1.26 -4.16
C THR A 428 2.72 -0.57 -5.41
N VAL A 429 3.59 0.18 -6.08
CA VAL A 429 3.24 0.95 -7.28
C VAL A 429 4.23 0.66 -8.40
N ASP A 430 3.74 -0.06 -9.39
CA ASP A 430 4.47 -0.38 -10.61
C ASP A 430 4.25 0.74 -11.65
N PHE A 431 5.33 1.43 -12.01
CA PHE A 431 5.30 2.54 -12.96
C PHE A 431 6.00 2.17 -14.27
N VAL A 432 5.57 2.80 -15.36
CA VAL A 432 6.06 2.51 -16.72
C VAL A 432 6.40 3.82 -17.42
N LYS A 433 7.70 4.03 -17.71
CA LYS A 433 8.20 5.03 -18.69
C LYS A 433 7.88 6.48 -18.33
N CYS A 434 8.37 6.93 -17.17
CA CYS A 434 7.94 8.18 -16.57
C CYS A 434 8.84 8.74 -15.47
N ALA A 435 8.78 10.08 -15.29
CA ALA A 435 9.15 10.71 -14.02
C ALA A 435 8.15 10.26 -12.93
N THR A 436 8.66 9.69 -11.84
CA THR A 436 7.91 8.81 -10.95
C THR A 436 8.19 9.10 -9.47
N GLY A 437 7.17 9.30 -8.65
CA GLY A 437 7.37 9.39 -7.19
C GLY A 437 6.18 8.96 -6.33
N GLY A 438 6.47 8.53 -5.09
CA GLY A 438 5.45 8.06 -4.16
C GLY A 438 4.43 9.11 -3.72
N ILE A 439 4.76 10.41 -3.81
CA ILE A 439 3.80 11.51 -3.67
C ILE A 439 3.57 12.20 -5.01
N VAL A 440 4.64 12.60 -5.72
CA VAL A 440 4.55 13.39 -6.97
C VAL A 440 5.42 12.87 -8.12
N GLY A 441 4.96 13.04 -9.37
CA GLY A 441 5.76 12.76 -10.56
C GLY A 441 6.81 13.84 -10.83
N TYR A 442 6.36 15.03 -11.21
CA TYR A 442 7.21 16.19 -11.50
C TYR A 442 6.65 17.46 -10.84
N MET A 443 7.45 18.11 -9.98
CA MET A 443 7.04 19.33 -9.28
C MET A 443 7.77 20.59 -9.80
N GLU A 444 7.00 21.61 -10.17
CA GLU A 444 7.51 22.96 -10.51
C GLU A 444 7.14 23.97 -9.42
N GLY A 445 8.04 24.16 -8.46
CA GLY A 445 7.83 25.02 -7.30
C GLY A 445 6.80 24.48 -6.29
N GLY A 446 6.89 24.99 -5.06
CA GLY A 446 6.04 24.56 -3.95
C GLY A 446 6.78 23.66 -2.95
N LEU A 447 6.02 22.91 -2.16
CA LEU A 447 6.49 22.23 -0.96
C LEU A 447 5.89 20.82 -0.81
N ILE A 448 6.73 19.85 -0.46
CA ILE A 448 6.34 18.56 0.13
C ILE A 448 6.92 18.54 1.55
N ASP A 449 6.08 18.44 2.58
CA ASP A 449 6.50 18.54 3.99
C ASP A 449 5.86 17.43 4.85
N ASP A 450 6.60 16.85 5.79
CA ASP A 450 6.03 15.94 6.80
C ASP A 450 5.26 14.75 6.16
N CYS A 451 5.83 14.17 5.08
CA CYS A 451 5.21 13.08 4.32
C CYS A 451 6.00 11.77 4.47
N HIS A 452 5.28 10.65 4.46
CA HIS A 452 5.86 9.30 4.52
C HIS A 452 5.38 8.45 3.34
N VAL A 453 6.30 7.74 2.69
CA VAL A 453 5.97 6.72 1.69
C VAL A 453 6.55 5.38 2.12
N GLY A 454 5.67 4.41 2.31
CA GLY A 454 5.98 3.01 2.54
C GLY A 454 5.64 2.15 1.31
N GLY A 455 6.43 1.11 1.07
CA GLY A 455 6.12 0.06 0.10
C GLY A 455 7.15 -0.08 -1.03
N PHE A 456 6.67 -0.43 -2.22
CA PHE A 456 7.53 -0.71 -3.37
C PHE A 456 7.25 0.27 -4.51
N ILE A 457 8.30 0.86 -5.07
CA ILE A 457 8.22 1.69 -6.27
C ILE A 457 9.06 1.03 -7.37
N HIS A 458 8.41 0.66 -8.47
CA HIS A 458 9.06 0.04 -9.62
C HIS A 458 9.06 0.93 -10.85
N ASN A 459 10.11 0.82 -11.69
CA ASN A 459 10.08 1.32 -13.05
C ASN A 459 10.74 0.34 -14.04
N GLU A 460 9.95 -0.21 -14.96
CA GLU A 460 10.34 -1.30 -15.87
C GLU A 460 11.15 -0.87 -17.12
N ASP A 461 11.50 0.41 -17.31
CA ASP A 461 11.92 0.88 -18.64
C ASP A 461 13.30 0.39 -19.14
N THR A 462 13.31 -0.45 -20.18
CA THR A 462 14.50 -0.85 -20.94
C THR A 462 14.73 -0.03 -22.22
N GLY A 463 14.00 1.07 -22.41
CA GLY A 463 14.02 1.88 -23.63
C GLY A 463 15.07 2.99 -23.62
N THR A 464 15.98 3.00 -24.60
CA THR A 464 16.84 4.17 -24.84
C THR A 464 16.01 5.35 -25.31
N PHE A 465 15.82 6.37 -24.47
CA PHE A 465 15.18 7.62 -24.88
C PHE A 465 16.10 8.41 -25.81
N GLN A 466 15.75 8.45 -27.10
CA GLN A 466 16.16 9.53 -27.99
C GLN A 466 14.97 10.47 -28.20
N SER A 467 15.06 11.68 -27.63
CA SER A 467 14.24 12.86 -27.94
C SER A 467 12.87 13.04 -27.26
N VAL A 468 12.83 13.17 -25.92
CA VAL A 468 11.89 14.06 -25.19
C VAL A 468 12.63 14.76 -24.04
N THR A 469 12.14 15.91 -23.58
CA THR A 469 12.75 16.82 -22.58
C THR A 469 12.57 16.43 -21.10
N VAL A 470 12.05 15.25 -20.78
CA VAL A 470 11.95 14.74 -19.41
C VAL A 470 12.69 13.42 -19.34
N VAL A 471 13.73 13.39 -18.52
CA VAL A 471 14.60 12.23 -18.28
C VAL A 471 13.86 11.25 -17.35
N SER A 472 14.16 9.95 -17.41
CA SER A 472 13.42 8.94 -16.65
C SER A 472 13.82 8.88 -15.16
N CYS A 473 13.31 9.85 -14.38
CA CYS A 473 13.66 10.07 -12.97
C CYS A 473 12.69 9.38 -11.99
N VAL A 474 13.19 8.56 -11.07
CA VAL A 474 12.39 7.81 -10.10
C VAL A 474 12.83 8.12 -8.67
N GLY A 475 11.88 8.41 -7.77
CA GLY A 475 12.20 8.62 -6.36
C GLY A 475 11.14 8.15 -5.37
N GLY A 476 11.55 7.89 -4.11
CA GLY A 476 10.64 7.47 -3.04
C GLY A 476 9.49 8.45 -2.80
N ILE A 477 9.77 9.75 -2.84
CA ILE A 477 8.80 10.84 -2.65
C ILE A 477 8.44 11.51 -3.97
N ALA A 478 9.44 11.82 -4.82
CA ALA A 478 9.26 12.59 -6.04
C ALA A 478 10.12 12.06 -7.21
N GLY A 479 9.61 12.10 -8.44
CA GLY A 479 10.41 11.78 -9.62
C GLY A 479 11.41 12.87 -9.96
N PHE A 480 10.89 14.06 -10.29
CA PHE A 480 11.69 15.25 -10.59
C PHE A 480 11.15 16.46 -9.81
N ILE A 481 12.05 17.28 -9.27
CA ILE A 481 11.69 18.58 -8.66
C ILE A 481 12.49 19.74 -9.28
N GLN A 482 11.80 20.85 -9.55
CA GLN A 482 12.40 22.07 -10.07
C GLN A 482 11.94 23.29 -9.24
N ASN A 483 12.90 24.07 -8.73
CA ASN A 483 12.67 25.24 -7.86
C ASN A 483 11.73 24.97 -6.66
N ALA A 484 11.69 23.74 -6.14
CA ALA A 484 10.77 23.30 -5.08
C ALA A 484 11.52 22.87 -3.81
N THR A 485 10.78 22.51 -2.76
CA THR A 485 11.34 21.99 -1.50
C THR A 485 10.68 20.69 -1.08
N ILE A 486 11.48 19.70 -0.69
CA ILE A 486 11.05 18.52 0.07
C ILE A 486 11.67 18.65 1.47
N SER A 487 10.85 18.62 2.52
CA SER A 487 11.29 18.76 3.91
C SER A 487 10.68 17.71 4.83
N ASN A 488 11.44 17.23 5.81
CA ASN A 488 10.94 16.39 6.90
C ASN A 488 10.19 15.12 6.43
N CYS A 489 10.56 14.56 5.28
CA CYS A 489 9.90 13.40 4.68
C CYS A 489 10.69 12.11 4.92
N SER A 490 10.02 10.95 4.95
CA SER A 490 10.72 9.66 4.97
C SER A 490 10.19 8.62 4.00
N PHE A 491 11.07 7.71 3.59
CA PHE A 491 10.77 6.58 2.73
C PHE A 491 11.16 5.26 3.42
N SER A 492 10.27 4.26 3.35
CA SER A 492 10.51 2.90 3.86
C SER A 492 10.11 1.84 2.81
N GLY A 493 11.06 0.97 2.42
CA GLY A 493 10.83 -0.11 1.44
C GLY A 493 11.80 -0.06 0.27
N ASN A 494 11.40 -0.41 -0.96
CA ASN A 494 12.33 -0.40 -2.09
C ASN A 494 11.92 0.54 -3.22
N VAL A 495 12.91 1.24 -3.78
CA VAL A 495 12.81 1.93 -5.07
C VAL A 495 13.70 1.20 -6.07
N THR A 496 13.13 0.80 -7.20
CA THR A 496 13.87 0.10 -8.27
C THR A 496 13.58 0.73 -9.62
N SER A 497 14.61 0.89 -10.46
CA SER A 497 14.45 1.51 -11.78
C SER A 497 15.45 0.98 -12.80
N LYS A 498 14.96 0.68 -13.99
CA LYS A 498 15.79 0.45 -15.18
C LYS A 498 16.12 1.77 -15.93
N GLY A 499 15.49 2.90 -15.54
CA GLY A 499 15.63 4.24 -16.11
C GLY A 499 16.67 5.18 -15.44
N GLU A 500 16.71 6.42 -15.93
CA GLU A 500 17.91 7.29 -16.03
C GLU A 500 18.43 8.00 -14.77
N GLN A 501 17.59 8.21 -13.74
CA GLN A 501 18.04 8.76 -12.44
C GLN A 501 17.20 8.16 -11.31
N LEU A 502 17.85 7.71 -10.23
CA LEU A 502 17.16 7.03 -9.13
C LEU A 502 17.60 7.59 -7.77
N GLY A 503 16.64 7.97 -6.93
CA GLY A 503 16.90 8.40 -5.55
C GLY A 503 15.96 7.76 -4.53
N GLY A 504 16.41 7.52 -3.30
CA GLY A 504 15.50 7.08 -2.23
C GLY A 504 14.47 8.12 -1.81
N ILE A 505 14.72 9.43 -2.05
CA ILE A 505 13.74 10.51 -1.87
C ILE A 505 13.33 11.10 -3.22
N VAL A 506 14.30 11.47 -4.08
CA VAL A 506 14.01 12.14 -5.35
C VAL A 506 14.88 11.64 -6.50
N GLY A 507 14.30 11.35 -7.67
CA GLY A 507 15.09 10.91 -8.83
C GLY A 507 16.09 11.99 -9.29
N GLN A 508 15.57 13.18 -9.61
CA GLN A 508 16.38 14.33 -10.00
C GLN A 508 15.89 15.61 -9.31
N MET A 509 16.81 16.52 -9.00
CA MET A 509 16.50 17.84 -8.46
C MET A 509 17.22 18.95 -9.22
N ASN A 510 16.54 20.05 -9.54
CA ASN A 510 17.12 21.21 -10.22
C ASN A 510 16.78 22.51 -9.47
N GLY A 511 17.79 23.23 -8.98
CA GLY A 511 17.62 24.50 -8.24
C GLY A 511 16.69 24.38 -7.02
N SER A 512 16.63 23.18 -6.43
CA SER A 512 15.65 22.80 -5.40
C SER A 512 16.35 22.43 -4.08
N THR A 513 15.56 22.29 -3.02
CA THR A 513 16.04 21.90 -1.69
C THR A 513 15.44 20.58 -1.23
N VAL A 514 16.26 19.69 -0.70
CA VAL A 514 15.84 18.49 0.04
C VAL A 514 16.43 18.57 1.45
N GLU A 515 15.60 18.56 2.48
CA GLU A 515 16.07 18.75 3.85
C GLU A 515 15.40 17.86 4.90
N ASN A 516 16.18 17.44 5.90
CA ASN A 516 15.73 16.63 7.02
C ASN A 516 14.98 15.35 6.58
N CYS A 517 15.36 14.78 5.44
CA CYS A 517 14.70 13.61 4.87
C CYS A 517 15.44 12.31 5.24
N ILE A 518 14.70 11.23 5.45
CA ILE A 518 15.22 9.94 5.92
C ILE A 518 14.86 8.83 4.94
N VAL A 519 15.83 8.02 4.53
CA VAL A 519 15.58 6.75 3.85
C VAL A 519 15.92 5.64 4.84
N GLU A 520 14.86 5.02 5.34
CA GLU A 520 14.86 4.28 6.61
C GLU A 520 15.64 2.96 6.51
N ASP A 521 16.10 2.47 7.67
CA ASP A 521 16.67 1.13 7.77
C ASP A 521 15.62 0.11 7.32
N GLY A 522 16.07 -0.95 6.66
CA GLY A 522 15.17 -1.86 5.95
C GLY A 522 14.98 -1.52 4.45
N SER A 523 15.37 -0.33 4.00
CA SER A 523 15.09 0.11 2.63
C SER A 523 16.17 -0.27 1.61
N THR A 524 15.80 -0.35 0.33
CA THR A 524 16.76 -0.52 -0.79
C THR A 524 16.48 0.42 -1.96
N VAL A 525 17.52 0.88 -2.63
CA VAL A 525 17.46 1.77 -3.79
C VAL A 525 18.36 1.16 -4.85
N THR A 526 17.78 0.52 -5.88
CA THR A 526 18.53 -0.32 -6.84
C THR A 526 18.26 0.06 -8.30
N GLY A 527 19.32 0.34 -9.07
CA GLY A 527 19.18 0.69 -10.49
C GLY A 527 20.27 0.15 -11.41
N ASP A 528 19.92 -0.13 -12.67
CA ASP A 528 20.81 -0.91 -13.55
C ASP A 528 21.92 -0.05 -14.19
N ASN A 529 21.57 0.88 -15.10
CA ASN A 529 22.56 1.57 -15.95
C ASN A 529 22.73 3.06 -15.66
N TYR A 530 22.32 3.52 -14.47
CA TYR A 530 22.14 4.92 -14.14
C TYR A 530 22.60 5.34 -12.74
N TYR A 531 22.56 6.65 -12.48
CA TYR A 531 23.03 7.24 -11.22
C TYR A 531 22.01 6.99 -10.09
N VAL A 532 22.44 6.27 -9.04
CA VAL A 532 21.58 5.84 -7.92
C VAL A 532 22.06 6.44 -6.59
N GLY A 533 21.30 7.37 -6.02
CA GLY A 533 21.62 7.97 -4.72
C GLY A 533 20.66 7.57 -3.61
N GLY A 534 21.14 7.52 -2.37
CA GLY A 534 20.29 7.27 -1.21
C GLY A 534 19.23 8.35 -1.03
N ILE A 535 19.56 9.63 -1.25
CA ILE A 535 18.58 10.73 -1.27
C ILE A 535 18.20 11.10 -2.71
N ALA A 536 19.19 11.39 -3.57
CA ALA A 536 18.96 11.92 -4.91
C ALA A 536 19.79 11.21 -6.00
N GLY A 537 19.20 10.87 -7.15
CA GLY A 537 19.96 10.37 -8.29
C GLY A 537 20.90 11.45 -8.85
N GLU A 538 20.36 12.63 -9.13
CA GLU A 538 21.10 13.74 -9.75
C GLU A 538 20.71 15.11 -9.17
N MET A 539 21.72 15.95 -8.87
CA MET A 539 21.55 17.33 -8.42
C MET A 539 22.10 18.35 -9.44
N LEU A 540 21.18 19.13 -10.00
CA LEU A 540 21.40 20.20 -10.98
C LEU A 540 21.07 21.59 -10.44
N GLY A 541 21.60 22.60 -11.13
CA GLY A 541 21.46 24.00 -10.72
C GLY A 541 22.11 24.27 -9.36
N THR A 542 21.75 25.36 -8.70
CA THR A 542 22.19 25.63 -7.32
C THR A 542 21.27 24.89 -6.34
N GLY A 543 21.39 23.56 -6.28
CA GLY A 543 20.62 22.71 -5.38
C GLY A 543 21.16 22.69 -3.95
N THR A 544 20.35 22.20 -3.00
CA THR A 544 20.77 21.97 -1.61
C THR A 544 20.21 20.66 -1.08
N ILE A 545 21.06 19.79 -0.55
CA ILE A 545 20.66 18.63 0.25
C ILE A 545 21.21 18.83 1.66
N ARG A 546 20.36 18.84 2.70
CA ARG A 546 20.84 19.09 4.08
C ARG A 546 20.17 18.26 5.17
N GLY A 547 20.93 17.87 6.19
CA GLY A 547 20.39 17.17 7.37
C GLY A 547 19.72 15.83 7.05
N CYS A 548 20.06 15.19 5.93
CA CYS A 548 19.40 13.96 5.47
C CYS A 548 20.12 12.71 5.98
N GLU A 549 19.36 11.64 6.22
CA GLU A 549 19.81 10.36 6.77
C GLU A 549 19.52 9.22 5.80
N VAL A 550 20.49 8.33 5.58
CA VAL A 550 20.28 7.10 4.81
C VAL A 550 20.80 5.90 5.60
N GLN A 551 19.93 4.94 5.87
CA GLN A 551 20.27 3.62 6.39
C GLN A 551 20.00 2.50 5.36
N ALA A 552 19.50 2.86 4.18
CA ALA A 552 19.16 1.97 3.08
C ALA A 552 20.39 1.39 2.35
N HIS A 553 20.19 0.27 1.65
CA HIS A 553 21.10 -0.16 0.59
C HIS A 553 20.94 0.74 -0.64
N VAL A 554 22.06 1.20 -1.20
CA VAL A 554 22.11 1.97 -2.45
C VAL A 554 22.97 1.20 -3.43
N ILE A 555 22.34 0.56 -4.41
CA ILE A 555 22.98 -0.37 -5.33
C ILE A 555 22.79 0.14 -6.75
N CYS A 556 23.87 0.18 -7.54
CA CYS A 556 23.75 0.26 -8.98
C CYS A 556 24.68 -0.72 -9.69
N TRP A 557 24.42 -1.01 -10.96
CA TRP A 557 25.36 -1.76 -11.78
C TRP A 557 26.35 -0.82 -12.50
N TYR A 558 25.87 0.26 -13.11
CA TYR A 558 26.67 1.32 -13.77
C TYR A 558 25.86 2.63 -13.71
N PRO A 559 26.43 3.85 -13.85
CA PRO A 559 27.82 4.22 -13.64
C PRO A 559 28.12 4.65 -12.19
N GLY A 560 27.13 4.90 -11.32
CA GLY A 560 27.44 5.48 -10.01
C GLY A 560 26.41 5.24 -8.90
N ALA A 561 26.89 4.82 -7.73
CA ALA A 561 26.08 4.65 -6.51
C ALA A 561 26.58 5.56 -5.38
N ALA A 562 25.68 6.25 -4.67
CA ALA A 562 26.07 7.12 -3.56
C ALA A 562 25.14 7.05 -2.35
N GLY A 563 25.70 7.14 -1.15
CA GLY A 563 24.88 7.18 0.06
C GLY A 563 23.95 8.38 0.16
N ILE A 564 24.29 9.53 -0.45
CA ILE A 564 23.41 10.71 -0.51
C ILE A 564 23.00 11.07 -1.94
N VAL A 565 23.94 11.45 -2.82
CA VAL A 565 23.60 11.87 -4.21
C VAL A 565 24.58 11.35 -5.25
N ALA A 566 24.09 10.65 -6.28
CA ALA A 566 24.98 9.96 -7.19
C ALA A 566 25.73 10.90 -8.16
N TRP A 567 25.05 11.82 -8.84
CA TRP A 567 25.71 12.82 -9.68
C TRP A 567 25.41 14.27 -9.25
N VAL A 568 26.47 15.07 -9.10
CA VAL A 568 26.39 16.48 -8.73
C VAL A 568 27.00 17.36 -9.82
N GLN A 569 26.22 18.33 -10.31
CA GLN A 569 26.71 19.42 -11.16
C GLN A 569 27.13 20.65 -10.36
N SER A 570 26.30 21.06 -9.38
CA SER A 570 26.52 22.23 -8.52
C SER A 570 25.59 22.20 -7.31
N GLY A 571 25.96 22.89 -6.23
CA GLY A 571 25.13 23.00 -5.02
C GLY A 571 25.85 22.65 -3.71
N ASP A 572 25.06 22.62 -2.65
CA ASP A 572 25.50 22.41 -1.26
C ASP A 572 24.93 21.10 -0.71
N ILE A 573 25.79 20.27 -0.10
CA ILE A 573 25.44 19.04 0.61
C ILE A 573 25.96 19.17 2.03
N THR A 574 25.07 19.33 3.02
CA THR A 574 25.49 19.64 4.40
C THR A 574 24.84 18.74 5.45
N ASP A 575 25.57 18.43 6.51
CA ASP A 575 25.02 17.81 7.73
C ASP A 575 24.33 16.45 7.50
N CYS A 576 24.64 15.75 6.40
CA CYS A 576 24.03 14.48 6.02
C CYS A 576 24.78 13.28 6.62
N VAL A 577 24.08 12.18 6.88
CA VAL A 577 24.65 10.97 7.49
C VAL A 577 24.22 9.69 6.76
N VAL A 578 25.16 8.76 6.61
CA VAL A 578 24.90 7.43 6.05
C VAL A 578 25.28 6.39 7.12
N GLY A 579 24.30 5.69 7.65
CA GLY A 579 24.44 4.80 8.81
C GLY A 579 25.08 3.46 8.49
N SER A 580 25.64 2.79 9.51
CA SER A 580 26.36 1.51 9.35
C SER A 580 25.50 0.32 8.91
N HIS A 581 24.17 0.45 8.86
CA HIS A 581 23.30 -0.58 8.28
C HIS A 581 23.20 -0.46 6.75
N ALA A 582 23.50 0.71 6.18
CA ALA A 582 23.55 0.90 4.74
C ALA A 582 24.69 0.09 4.08
N LEU A 583 24.62 -0.02 2.76
CA LEU A 583 25.68 -0.49 1.86
C LEU A 583 25.58 0.37 0.61
N VAL A 584 26.68 0.96 0.15
CA VAL A 584 26.71 1.66 -1.14
C VAL A 584 27.55 0.83 -2.11
N ARG A 585 26.94 0.33 -3.18
CA ARG A 585 27.60 -0.57 -4.14
C ARG A 585 27.36 -0.16 -5.59
N CYS A 586 28.43 -0.04 -6.37
CA CYS A 586 28.38 0.02 -7.83
C CYS A 586 28.97 -1.27 -8.44
N GLY A 587 28.38 -1.79 -9.51
CA GLY A 587 28.83 -3.03 -10.15
C GLY A 587 30.08 -2.86 -11.03
N MET A 588 30.22 -1.72 -11.71
CA MET A 588 31.15 -1.55 -12.84
C MET A 588 32.10 -0.35 -12.72
N ASP A 589 31.68 0.72 -12.04
CA ASP A 589 32.30 2.04 -12.17
C ASP A 589 32.53 2.71 -10.79
N GLN A 590 31.90 3.85 -10.45
CA GLN A 590 32.18 4.55 -9.18
C GLN A 590 31.16 4.34 -8.05
N ALA A 591 31.64 4.36 -6.80
CA ALA A 591 30.79 4.55 -5.62
C ALA A 591 31.39 5.57 -4.63
N GLY A 592 30.53 6.30 -3.94
CA GLY A 592 30.96 7.25 -2.92
C GLY A 592 30.02 7.36 -1.72
N GLY A 593 30.57 7.48 -0.52
CA GLY A 593 29.75 7.53 0.71
C GLY A 593 28.74 8.67 0.72
N ILE A 594 29.08 9.84 0.18
CA ILE A 594 28.16 10.98 0.01
C ILE A 594 27.86 11.24 -1.48
N VAL A 595 28.88 11.23 -2.35
CA VAL A 595 28.75 11.52 -3.79
C VAL A 595 29.47 10.51 -4.67
N ALA A 596 28.81 9.92 -5.69
CA ALA A 596 29.52 9.01 -6.60
C ALA A 596 30.38 9.79 -7.60
N TYR A 597 29.80 10.81 -8.23
CA TYR A 597 30.42 11.59 -9.30
C TYR A 597 30.14 13.09 -9.18
N ILE A 598 31.21 13.89 -9.19
CA ILE A 598 31.13 15.35 -9.33
C ILE A 598 31.63 15.73 -10.71
N TYR A 599 30.78 16.32 -11.54
CA TYR A 599 31.16 16.71 -12.89
C TYR A 599 30.38 17.90 -13.42
N HIS A 600 31.11 18.83 -14.00
CA HIS A 600 30.58 20.09 -14.48
C HIS A 600 31.42 20.65 -15.65
N LYS A 601 30.74 21.21 -16.68
CA LYS A 601 31.33 21.63 -17.98
C LYS A 601 31.07 23.07 -18.44
N ASN A 602 30.08 23.78 -17.92
CA ASN A 602 29.46 24.94 -18.59
C ASN A 602 29.88 26.34 -18.05
N THR A 603 29.91 26.56 -16.73
CA THR A 603 30.30 27.84 -16.08
C THR A 603 31.06 27.61 -14.77
N ALA A 604 31.91 28.52 -14.28
CA ALA A 604 32.53 28.31 -12.95
C ALA A 604 31.46 28.10 -11.85
N GLN A 605 31.63 27.05 -11.03
CA GLN A 605 30.70 26.67 -9.96
C GLN A 605 31.44 26.44 -8.65
N THR A 606 30.71 26.51 -7.54
CA THR A 606 31.16 25.99 -6.24
C THR A 606 30.28 24.80 -5.87
N ILE A 607 30.91 23.70 -5.48
CA ILE A 607 30.26 22.52 -4.89
C ILE A 607 30.77 22.39 -3.47
N ASN A 608 29.87 22.36 -2.50
CA ASN A 608 30.22 22.26 -1.07
C ASN A 608 29.68 20.95 -0.50
N ILE A 609 30.54 20.19 0.16
CA ILE A 609 30.20 18.99 0.93
C ILE A 609 30.71 19.23 2.35
N SER A 610 29.82 19.33 3.33
CA SER A 610 30.25 19.70 4.69
C SER A 610 29.50 19.02 5.81
N ASN A 611 30.17 18.85 6.95
CA ASN A 611 29.60 18.23 8.16
C ASN A 611 28.99 16.82 7.92
N CYS A 612 29.36 16.15 6.83
CA CYS A 612 28.77 14.87 6.42
C CYS A 612 29.54 13.68 7.01
N THR A 613 28.83 12.61 7.38
CA THR A 613 29.43 11.45 8.06
C THR A 613 28.97 10.13 7.46
N VAL A 614 29.90 9.21 7.21
CA VAL A 614 29.63 7.92 6.57
C VAL A 614 30.14 6.78 7.44
N TYR A 615 29.25 5.85 7.79
CA TYR A 615 29.51 4.70 8.66
C TYR A 615 29.31 3.34 7.97
N CYS A 616 28.88 3.33 6.70
CA CYS A 616 28.59 2.10 5.94
C CYS A 616 29.80 1.53 5.22
N ASP A 617 29.66 0.28 4.77
CA ASP A 617 30.56 -0.34 3.79
C ASP A 617 30.31 0.23 2.40
N LEU A 618 31.39 0.38 1.62
CA LEU A 618 31.37 0.94 0.27
C LEU A 618 32.04 -0.04 -0.71
N ALA A 619 31.43 -0.24 -1.89
CA ALA A 619 32.04 -1.07 -2.93
C ALA A 619 31.84 -0.53 -4.36
N ALA A 620 32.85 -0.64 -5.20
CA ALA A 620 32.72 -0.45 -6.65
C ALA A 620 33.70 -1.35 -7.43
N SER A 621 33.85 -1.13 -8.74
CA SER A 621 34.78 -1.88 -9.58
C SER A 621 35.79 -0.98 -10.33
N TYR A 622 35.78 0.32 -10.08
CA TYR A 622 36.72 1.25 -10.71
C TYR A 622 37.19 2.36 -9.77
N SER A 623 36.26 3.04 -9.07
CA SER A 623 36.65 3.99 -8.01
C SER A 623 35.70 3.99 -6.81
N VAL A 624 36.26 3.89 -5.59
CA VAL A 624 35.48 3.78 -4.33
C VAL A 624 35.99 4.79 -3.30
N GLY A 625 35.11 5.69 -2.85
CA GLY A 625 35.50 6.85 -2.04
C GLY A 625 34.68 7.03 -0.77
N GLY A 626 35.35 7.17 0.38
CA GLY A 626 34.70 7.35 1.69
C GLY A 626 33.68 8.49 1.74
N ILE A 627 33.92 9.58 1.00
CA ILE A 627 32.99 10.70 0.80
C ILE A 627 32.63 10.87 -0.69
N VAL A 628 33.62 10.88 -1.59
CA VAL A 628 33.42 11.09 -3.05
C VAL A 628 34.09 10.00 -3.88
N GLY A 629 33.39 9.39 -4.84
CA GLY A 629 33.97 8.49 -5.85
C GLY A 629 34.92 9.23 -6.80
N GLU A 630 34.44 9.66 -7.98
CA GLU A 630 35.21 10.50 -8.91
C GLU A 630 34.85 11.99 -8.76
N CYS A 631 35.87 12.83 -8.57
CA CYS A 631 35.78 14.28 -8.56
C CYS A 631 36.42 14.84 -9.85
N ASN A 632 35.59 15.25 -10.81
CA ASN A 632 36.00 15.65 -12.16
C ASN A 632 35.44 17.03 -12.60
N PRO A 633 35.88 18.13 -11.97
CA PRO A 633 35.57 19.49 -12.42
C PRO A 633 36.34 19.81 -13.71
N THR A 634 35.62 19.93 -14.84
CA THR A 634 36.24 20.18 -16.16
C THR A 634 36.20 21.64 -16.61
N HIS A 635 35.36 22.48 -15.99
CA HIS A 635 35.34 23.92 -16.25
C HIS A 635 36.34 24.66 -15.34
N ASN A 636 37.05 25.66 -15.90
CA ASN A 636 37.96 26.54 -15.18
C ASN A 636 37.32 27.19 -13.95
N ASP A 637 38.14 27.40 -12.92
CA ASP A 637 37.80 28.13 -11.69
C ASP A 637 36.66 27.50 -10.87
N THR A 638 36.27 26.26 -11.20
CA THR A 638 35.31 25.45 -10.41
C THR A 638 35.96 25.02 -9.11
N LYS A 639 35.26 25.19 -7.97
CA LYS A 639 35.75 24.83 -6.63
C LYS A 639 34.90 23.71 -6.05
N VAL A 640 35.55 22.64 -5.60
CA VAL A 640 34.93 21.56 -4.82
C VAL A 640 35.50 21.65 -3.41
N ASN A 641 34.66 21.95 -2.41
CA ASN A 641 35.06 22.07 -1.02
C ASN A 641 34.47 20.91 -0.22
N ILE A 642 35.31 20.13 0.45
CA ILE A 642 34.94 19.05 1.35
C ILE A 642 35.49 19.40 2.74
N TRP A 643 34.64 19.74 3.71
CA TRP A 643 35.13 20.13 5.04
C TRP A 643 34.28 19.68 6.22
N ASN A 644 34.92 19.41 7.37
CA ASN A 644 34.28 18.77 8.52
C ASN A 644 33.58 17.43 8.16
N CYS A 645 34.07 16.72 7.16
CA CYS A 645 33.50 15.44 6.72
C CYS A 645 34.32 14.26 7.25
N ALA A 646 33.65 13.14 7.49
CA ALA A 646 34.29 11.97 8.08
C ALA A 646 33.79 10.65 7.48
N TYR A 647 34.73 9.76 7.15
CA TYR A 647 34.45 8.35 6.93
C TYR A 647 34.88 7.56 8.17
N LEU A 648 33.95 6.83 8.79
CA LEU A 648 34.15 5.93 9.92
C LEU A 648 33.52 4.54 9.64
N GLY A 649 33.43 4.17 8.35
CA GLY A 649 32.79 2.94 7.92
C GLY A 649 33.69 1.70 8.00
N GLY A 650 33.08 0.54 7.76
CA GLY A 650 33.75 -0.75 7.80
C GLY A 650 34.75 -0.92 6.65
N GLU A 651 34.34 -1.55 5.57
CA GLU A 651 35.19 -1.82 4.41
C GLU A 651 34.96 -0.86 3.24
N ILE A 652 36.05 -0.42 2.60
CA ILE A 652 36.01 0.15 1.24
C ILE A 652 36.62 -0.87 0.29
N VAL A 653 35.80 -1.46 -0.60
CA VAL A 653 36.17 -2.62 -1.42
C VAL A 653 36.06 -2.32 -2.91
N ASP A 654 37.16 -2.42 -3.65
CA ASP A 654 37.13 -2.43 -5.11
C ASP A 654 37.20 -3.86 -5.66
N ALA A 655 36.20 -4.27 -6.44
CA ALA A 655 36.12 -5.60 -7.07
C ALA A 655 36.79 -5.67 -8.45
N GLY A 656 37.16 -4.51 -9.01
CA GLY A 656 37.89 -4.27 -10.26
C GLY A 656 37.18 -4.63 -11.56
N TYR A 657 37.33 -3.74 -12.55
CA TYR A 657 36.68 -3.84 -13.84
C TYR A 657 37.63 -4.37 -14.94
N ALA A 658 37.17 -5.40 -15.65
CA ALA A 658 38.00 -6.20 -16.55
C ALA A 658 38.61 -5.43 -17.74
N SER A 659 38.00 -4.33 -18.18
CA SER A 659 38.45 -3.58 -19.36
C SER A 659 39.50 -2.51 -19.07
N SER A 660 39.39 -1.80 -17.93
CA SER A 660 40.39 -0.80 -17.52
C SER A 660 41.61 -1.50 -16.93
N LYS A 661 41.39 -2.36 -15.91
CA LYS A 661 42.39 -2.92 -15.00
C LYS A 661 43.07 -1.88 -14.10
N TRP A 662 42.41 -0.75 -13.87
CA TRP A 662 42.79 0.30 -12.92
C TRP A 662 41.76 0.31 -11.80
N THR A 663 42.22 0.46 -10.57
CA THR A 663 41.40 0.48 -9.34
C THR A 663 41.86 1.65 -8.48
N MET A 664 40.93 2.51 -8.05
CA MET A 664 41.23 3.71 -7.26
C MET A 664 40.39 3.71 -5.98
N VAL A 665 41.03 3.64 -4.81
CA VAL A 665 40.32 3.50 -3.54
C VAL A 665 40.80 4.55 -2.55
N GLY A 666 39.89 5.39 -2.07
CA GLY A 666 40.23 6.56 -1.25
C GLY A 666 39.39 6.67 0.00
N GLY A 667 40.01 6.82 1.17
CA GLY A 667 39.31 7.00 2.44
C GLY A 667 38.47 8.30 2.53
N LEU A 668 38.70 9.28 1.65
CA LEU A 668 37.81 10.45 1.45
C LEU A 668 37.39 10.61 -0.01
N VAL A 669 38.34 10.63 -0.95
CA VAL A 669 38.07 10.81 -2.39
C VAL A 669 38.76 9.70 -3.18
N ALA A 670 38.03 8.96 -4.02
CA ALA A 670 38.64 7.86 -4.78
C ALA A 670 39.55 8.39 -5.90
N TRP A 671 38.97 9.18 -6.81
CA TRP A 671 39.70 9.76 -7.93
C TRP A 671 39.55 11.29 -7.99
N ALA A 672 40.63 12.02 -7.72
CA ALA A 672 40.72 13.45 -7.93
C ALA A 672 41.17 13.73 -9.38
N ARG A 673 40.24 13.65 -10.33
CA ARG A 673 40.50 13.81 -11.77
C ARG A 673 40.30 15.26 -12.21
N MET A 674 41.28 16.10 -11.92
CA MET A 674 41.18 17.54 -12.13
C MET A 674 41.31 17.90 -13.62
N GLY A 675 40.16 17.89 -14.30
CA GLY A 675 40.02 18.06 -15.76
C GLY A 675 40.28 19.48 -16.27
N SER A 676 40.32 20.48 -15.38
CA SER A 676 40.78 21.84 -15.66
C SER A 676 42.07 22.17 -14.90
N THR A 677 42.91 23.03 -15.50
CA THR A 677 44.14 23.55 -14.89
C THR A 677 43.92 24.61 -13.80
N THR A 678 42.70 25.12 -13.62
CA THR A 678 42.38 26.12 -12.57
C THR A 678 41.20 25.74 -11.69
N ALA A 679 40.65 24.54 -11.85
CA ALA A 679 39.72 23.98 -10.86
C ALA A 679 40.47 23.66 -9.55
N GLU A 680 39.77 23.73 -8.43
CA GLU A 680 40.31 23.45 -7.10
C GLU A 680 39.47 22.39 -6.36
N LEU A 681 40.12 21.44 -5.70
CA LEU A 681 39.57 20.53 -4.72
C LEU A 681 40.19 20.83 -3.35
N ASN A 682 39.37 21.25 -2.40
CA ASN A 682 39.77 21.65 -1.05
C ASN A 682 39.23 20.63 -0.04
N ILE A 683 40.10 19.79 0.54
CA ILE A 683 39.76 18.85 1.61
C ILE A 683 40.31 19.41 2.92
N VAL A 684 39.44 19.87 3.82
CA VAL A 684 39.86 20.64 5.00
C VAL A 684 39.17 20.16 6.28
N ASN A 685 39.91 19.89 7.34
CA ASN A 685 39.35 19.52 8.64
C ASN A 685 38.50 18.21 8.57
N CYS A 686 38.95 17.24 7.78
CA CYS A 686 38.27 15.96 7.53
C CYS A 686 39.08 14.77 8.08
N PHE A 687 38.45 13.62 8.29
CA PHE A 687 39.17 12.40 8.66
C PHE A 687 38.60 11.10 8.10
N SER A 688 39.44 10.07 8.10
CA SER A 688 39.18 8.76 7.49
C SER A 688 39.67 7.66 8.42
N ASP A 689 38.73 6.93 9.04
CA ASP A 689 38.98 5.75 9.89
C ASP A 689 38.34 4.48 9.28
N PRO A 690 38.87 3.97 8.16
CA PRO A 690 38.41 2.70 7.59
C PRO A 690 38.88 1.52 8.45
N SER A 691 38.01 0.52 8.64
CA SER A 691 38.44 -0.76 9.20
C SER A 691 39.35 -1.51 8.23
N VAL A 692 39.02 -1.49 6.93
CA VAL A 692 39.79 -2.07 5.82
C VAL A 692 39.58 -1.24 4.55
N ILE A 693 40.65 -1.03 3.78
CA ILE A 693 40.58 -0.69 2.35
C ILE A 693 41.11 -1.90 1.57
N ARG A 694 40.38 -2.37 0.56
CA ARG A 694 40.69 -3.64 -0.14
C ARG A 694 40.47 -3.55 -1.64
N CYS A 695 41.39 -4.13 -2.42
CA CYS A 695 41.18 -4.47 -3.83
C CYS A 695 41.07 -6.00 -3.95
N ASP A 696 39.99 -6.49 -4.55
CA ASP A 696 39.69 -7.92 -4.73
C ASP A 696 39.93 -8.41 -6.17
N PHE A 697 40.57 -7.59 -7.03
CA PHE A 697 40.72 -7.87 -8.45
C PHE A 697 42.09 -8.48 -8.83
N PRO A 698 42.18 -9.81 -9.12
CA PRO A 698 43.47 -10.47 -9.29
C PRO A 698 44.17 -10.12 -10.61
N GLN A 699 43.48 -9.45 -11.53
CA GLN A 699 44.00 -9.04 -12.83
C GLN A 699 44.24 -7.53 -12.97
N ALA A 700 44.20 -6.80 -11.85
CA ALA A 700 44.55 -5.38 -11.81
C ALA A 700 45.98 -5.16 -12.33
N LYS A 701 46.16 -4.10 -13.11
CA LYS A 701 47.48 -3.64 -13.57
C LYS A 701 48.02 -2.50 -12.73
N GLU A 702 47.12 -1.71 -12.15
CA GLU A 702 47.42 -0.54 -11.35
C GLU A 702 46.32 -0.42 -10.29
N VAL A 703 46.74 -0.29 -9.03
CA VAL A 703 45.86 -0.25 -7.86
C VAL A 703 46.41 0.84 -6.94
N ASP A 704 45.59 1.84 -6.68
CA ASP A 704 45.96 3.02 -5.90
C ASP A 704 45.04 3.11 -4.67
N MET A 705 45.56 2.80 -3.48
CA MET A 705 44.80 2.67 -2.23
C MET A 705 45.23 3.68 -1.16
N GLY A 706 44.56 4.84 -1.14
CA GLY A 706 44.93 6.00 -0.33
C GLY A 706 44.08 6.21 0.92
N GLY A 707 44.72 6.56 2.04
CA GLY A 707 44.01 6.93 3.27
C GLY A 707 43.15 8.19 3.14
N PHE A 708 43.52 9.12 2.24
CA PHE A 708 42.71 10.28 1.87
C PHE A 708 42.23 10.24 0.42
N ILE A 709 43.18 10.23 -0.53
CA ILE A 709 42.92 10.24 -1.97
C ILE A 709 43.48 8.96 -2.58
N GLY A 710 42.66 8.21 -3.30
CA GLY A 710 43.07 7.02 -4.05
C GLY A 710 44.07 7.39 -5.15
N GLU A 711 43.65 8.18 -6.14
CA GLU A 711 44.52 8.64 -7.24
C GLU A 711 44.28 10.12 -7.60
N GLN A 712 45.32 10.82 -8.06
CA GLN A 712 45.20 12.19 -8.62
C GLN A 712 45.53 12.21 -10.12
N GLY A 713 44.51 12.40 -10.95
CA GLY A 713 44.65 12.60 -12.40
C GLY A 713 44.55 14.06 -12.81
N GLY A 714 45.23 14.43 -13.90
CA GLY A 714 45.09 15.75 -14.52
C GLY A 714 46.09 16.80 -14.02
N ALA A 715 45.66 18.07 -13.96
CA ALA A 715 46.56 19.18 -13.66
C ALA A 715 46.88 19.26 -12.17
N ALA A 716 48.13 18.97 -11.78
CA ALA A 716 48.47 18.72 -10.37
C ALA A 716 48.27 19.88 -9.39
N ALA A 717 48.21 21.14 -9.82
CA ALA A 717 48.22 22.34 -8.95
C ALA A 717 46.86 22.73 -8.34
N SER A 718 46.01 21.73 -8.13
CA SER A 718 44.55 21.87 -8.00
C SER A 718 43.98 21.20 -6.75
N VAL A 719 44.78 20.47 -5.97
CA VAL A 719 44.31 19.71 -4.81
C VAL A 719 44.99 20.18 -3.53
N ASN A 720 44.19 20.57 -2.54
CA ASN A 720 44.60 21.13 -1.27
C ASN A 720 44.07 20.22 -0.14
N ILE A 721 44.94 19.73 0.75
CA ILE A 721 44.54 18.88 1.89
C ILE A 721 45.09 19.49 3.17
N GLN A 722 44.22 19.87 4.10
CA GLN A 722 44.61 20.70 5.25
C GLN A 722 43.94 20.26 6.56
N GLY A 723 44.72 20.07 7.63
CA GLY A 723 44.18 19.71 8.95
C GLY A 723 43.43 18.39 8.98
N CYS A 724 43.86 17.41 8.20
CA CYS A 724 43.18 16.13 8.04
C CYS A 724 44.00 14.98 8.64
N TYR A 725 43.34 13.91 9.11
CA TYR A 725 44.03 12.70 9.54
C TYR A 725 43.40 11.40 9.01
N THR A 726 44.19 10.34 8.92
CA THR A 726 43.69 8.98 8.63
C THR A 726 44.28 7.95 9.58
N THR A 727 43.48 6.95 9.96
CA THR A 727 43.92 5.78 10.75
C THR A 727 44.37 4.60 9.89
N LEU A 728 44.31 4.72 8.56
CA LEU A 728 44.70 3.64 7.66
C LEU A 728 46.12 3.16 8.02
N ALA A 729 46.25 1.85 8.21
CA ALA A 729 47.46 1.18 8.66
C ALA A 729 47.80 0.05 7.69
N TYR A 730 49.05 -0.41 7.68
CA TYR A 730 49.51 -1.44 6.75
C TYR A 730 48.61 -2.69 6.74
N GLY A 731 48.28 -3.22 7.93
CA GLY A 731 47.41 -4.40 8.07
C GLY A 731 45.92 -4.18 7.73
N ARG A 732 45.52 -2.94 7.41
CA ARG A 732 44.17 -2.57 6.96
C ARG A 732 44.11 -2.29 5.44
N ALA A 733 45.22 -2.36 4.71
CA ALA A 733 45.27 -2.20 3.26
C ALA A 733 45.54 -3.57 2.60
N LEU A 734 44.55 -4.16 1.92
CA LEU A 734 44.60 -5.54 1.44
C LEU A 734 44.45 -5.65 -0.09
N ILE A 735 45.19 -6.56 -0.73
CA ILE A 735 45.06 -6.85 -2.17
C ILE A 735 44.85 -8.36 -2.34
N ASN A 736 43.79 -8.75 -3.04
CA ASN A 736 43.35 -10.15 -3.20
C ASN A 736 43.25 -10.92 -1.86
N LYS A 737 42.85 -10.22 -0.79
CA LYS A 737 42.83 -10.72 0.61
C LYS A 737 44.20 -11.16 1.17
N GLN A 738 45.30 -10.90 0.46
CA GLN A 738 46.66 -11.17 0.92
C GLN A 738 47.25 -9.95 1.65
N LYS A 739 48.08 -10.22 2.67
CA LYS A 739 48.80 -9.19 3.46
C LYS A 739 50.15 -8.79 2.84
N ASP A 740 50.75 -9.67 2.06
CA ASP A 740 52.10 -9.48 1.49
C ASP A 740 52.02 -8.98 0.04
N ILE A 741 52.14 -7.66 -0.14
CA ILE A 741 51.95 -6.99 -1.44
C ILE A 741 53.26 -6.97 -2.27
N PRO A 742 53.33 -7.62 -3.46
CA PRO A 742 54.50 -7.56 -4.34
C PRO A 742 54.77 -6.15 -4.87
N SER A 743 56.03 -5.83 -5.19
CA SER A 743 56.46 -4.43 -5.30
C SER A 743 56.13 -3.68 -6.60
N ASP A 744 55.75 -4.33 -7.69
CA ASP A 744 56.01 -3.72 -9.01
C ASP A 744 54.78 -3.11 -9.72
N TYR A 745 53.55 -3.29 -9.19
CA TYR A 745 52.29 -2.85 -9.82
C TYR A 745 51.25 -2.24 -8.85
N TYR A 746 51.61 -2.04 -7.58
CA TYR A 746 50.67 -1.67 -6.52
C TYR A 746 51.17 -0.45 -5.71
N ASN A 747 50.32 0.57 -5.58
CA ASN A 747 50.54 1.75 -4.75
C ASN A 747 49.56 1.76 -3.58
N TYR A 748 50.08 1.92 -2.36
CA TYR A 748 49.30 2.18 -1.15
C TYR A 748 50.05 3.21 -0.31
N GLY A 749 49.32 3.97 0.52
CA GLY A 749 49.89 5.04 1.34
C GLY A 749 48.84 5.99 1.88
N ALA A 750 49.26 6.97 2.68
CA ALA A 750 48.34 8.03 3.12
C ALA A 750 47.89 8.90 1.92
N LEU A 751 48.81 9.15 1.00
CA LEU A 751 48.68 10.06 -0.15
C LEU A 751 49.28 9.41 -1.40
N ILE A 752 48.49 9.26 -2.46
CA ILE A 752 48.88 8.58 -3.71
C ILE A 752 48.59 9.47 -4.93
N GLY A 753 49.26 9.21 -6.05
CA GLY A 753 49.06 9.92 -7.31
C GLY A 753 49.71 11.30 -7.42
N LEU A 754 49.84 12.03 -6.31
CA LEU A 754 50.10 13.48 -6.26
C LEU A 754 51.35 13.99 -7.02
N PRO A 755 51.28 14.40 -8.31
CA PRO A 755 52.47 14.64 -9.11
C PRO A 755 52.91 16.11 -9.00
N ASN A 756 53.68 16.42 -7.95
CA ASN A 756 54.42 17.68 -7.71
C ASN A 756 53.71 18.94 -7.14
N THR A 757 52.38 19.02 -6.96
CA THR A 757 51.77 20.25 -6.37
C THR A 757 50.49 20.04 -5.54
N ALA A 758 50.53 19.16 -4.54
CA ALA A 758 49.51 19.18 -3.48
C ALA A 758 49.88 20.21 -2.41
N ASN A 759 49.00 21.18 -2.12
CA ASN A 759 49.18 22.07 -0.97
C ASN A 759 48.72 21.34 0.30
N LEU A 760 49.66 20.59 0.89
CA LEU A 760 49.47 19.88 2.14
C LEU A 760 49.78 20.82 3.31
N ASP A 761 48.89 20.94 4.29
CA ASP A 761 49.13 21.65 5.57
C ASP A 761 48.61 20.83 6.75
N ARG A 762 49.50 20.40 7.66
CA ARG A 762 49.15 19.65 8.87
C ARG A 762 48.25 18.43 8.59
N VAL A 763 48.79 17.51 7.80
CA VAL A 763 48.17 16.23 7.44
C VAL A 763 48.82 15.10 8.26
N TYR A 764 48.01 14.23 8.88
CA TYR A 764 48.46 13.22 9.84
C TYR A 764 48.07 11.79 9.45
N PHE A 765 48.91 10.80 9.71
CA PHE A 765 48.62 9.39 9.41
C PHE A 765 49.38 8.44 10.34
N ILE A 766 48.94 7.18 10.44
CA ILE A 766 49.62 6.17 11.28
C ILE A 766 50.96 5.76 10.64
N ASN A 767 52.03 5.80 11.43
CA ASN A 767 53.41 5.53 11.01
C ASN A 767 53.70 4.13 10.42
N SER A 768 52.76 3.19 10.49
CA SER A 768 52.85 1.89 9.82
C SER A 768 52.57 1.97 8.32
N LEU A 769 51.87 3.01 7.87
CA LEU A 769 51.54 3.26 6.47
C LEU A 769 52.62 4.17 5.84
N PRO A 770 53.05 3.95 4.57
CA PRO A 770 53.94 4.89 3.91
C PRO A 770 53.26 6.24 3.64
N ALA A 771 54.01 7.33 3.79
CA ALA A 771 53.50 8.69 3.60
C ALA A 771 53.04 8.97 2.16
N LEU A 772 53.78 8.45 1.18
CA LEU A 772 53.62 8.66 -0.24
C LEU A 772 53.80 7.33 -0.99
N GLY A 773 53.00 7.13 -2.05
CA GLY A 773 53.18 6.02 -3.00
C GLY A 773 54.49 6.09 -3.79
N LYS A 774 54.79 5.03 -4.57
CA LYS A 774 56.13 4.76 -5.14
C LYS A 774 56.65 5.79 -6.14
N THR A 775 55.78 6.68 -6.63
CA THR A 775 56.08 7.67 -7.66
C THR A 775 56.55 9.03 -7.12
N ASN A 776 56.43 9.31 -5.80
CA ASN A 776 56.65 10.65 -5.23
C ASN A 776 57.72 10.69 -4.13
N ASN A 777 58.93 11.18 -4.46
CA ASN A 777 60.07 11.34 -3.54
C ASN A 777 60.13 12.73 -2.85
N GLY A 778 58.98 13.31 -2.51
CA GLY A 778 58.90 14.66 -1.93
C GLY A 778 58.71 14.67 -0.41
N THR A 779 59.76 14.97 0.37
CA THR A 779 59.62 15.20 1.82
C THR A 779 58.96 16.55 2.11
N SER A 780 57.63 16.59 2.15
CA SER A 780 56.90 17.75 2.64
C SER A 780 56.95 17.82 4.16
N THR A 781 57.32 18.97 4.73
CA THR A 781 57.32 19.23 6.18
C THR A 781 55.93 19.28 6.80
N ASN A 782 54.89 19.23 5.97
CA ASN A 782 53.51 19.48 6.37
C ASN A 782 52.68 18.18 6.48
N VAL A 783 53.34 17.03 6.35
CA VAL A 783 52.76 15.70 6.55
C VAL A 783 53.53 14.99 7.66
N GLU A 784 52.85 14.45 8.67
CA GLU A 784 53.48 13.89 9.86
C GLU A 784 52.95 12.47 10.16
N ALA A 785 53.88 11.51 10.21
CA ALA A 785 53.63 10.15 10.66
C ALA A 785 53.59 10.11 12.19
N LEU A 786 52.49 9.62 12.76
CA LEU A 786 52.32 9.48 14.22
C LEU A 786 52.19 8.01 14.60
N GLY A 787 52.76 7.61 15.74
CA GLY A 787 52.50 6.30 16.32
C GLY A 787 51.08 6.23 16.89
N VAL A 788 50.48 5.03 16.96
CA VAL A 788 49.11 4.80 17.48
C VAL A 788 48.89 5.48 18.84
N ALA A 789 49.88 5.44 19.73
CA ALA A 789 49.82 6.15 21.02
C ALA A 789 49.63 7.67 20.86
N GLN A 790 50.34 8.33 19.95
CA GLN A 790 50.25 9.77 19.70
C GLN A 790 48.95 10.18 18.98
N MET A 791 48.31 9.23 18.30
CA MET A 791 46.96 9.44 17.74
C MET A 791 45.90 9.51 18.84
N CYS A 792 46.14 8.86 20.00
CA CYS A 792 45.17 8.67 21.09
C CYS A 792 45.51 9.36 22.43
N ASP A 793 46.76 9.78 22.66
CA ASP A 793 47.20 10.42 23.92
C ASP A 793 46.88 11.92 24.03
N GLY A 794 46.16 12.45 23.03
CA GLY A 794 45.84 13.87 22.90
C GLY A 794 46.82 14.67 22.03
N THR A 795 47.96 14.10 21.61
CA THR A 795 48.93 14.80 20.74
C THR A 795 48.31 15.19 19.39
N LEU A 796 47.63 14.26 18.71
CA LEU A 796 46.91 14.56 17.47
C LEU A 796 45.78 15.59 17.69
N LEU A 797 45.01 15.44 18.77
CA LEU A 797 43.91 16.35 19.13
C LEU A 797 44.38 17.81 19.28
N GLN A 798 45.52 18.03 19.94
CA GLN A 798 46.12 19.36 20.07
C GLN A 798 46.55 19.91 18.71
N LYS A 799 47.28 19.11 17.91
CA LYS A 799 47.76 19.49 16.58
C LYS A 799 46.65 19.90 15.61
N LEU A 800 45.53 19.17 15.61
CA LEU A 800 44.35 19.47 14.79
C LEU A 800 43.63 20.74 15.24
N ASN A 801 43.50 20.97 16.56
CA ASN A 801 42.95 22.23 17.07
C ASN A 801 43.89 23.43 16.82
N ASP A 802 45.22 23.24 16.87
CA ASP A 802 46.21 24.25 16.50
C ASP A 802 46.13 24.59 14.99
N PHE A 803 45.85 23.61 14.12
CA PHE A 803 45.50 23.87 12.72
C PHE A 803 44.27 24.77 12.65
N LYS A 804 43.13 24.31 13.19
CA LYS A 804 41.85 25.00 13.10
C LYS A 804 41.89 26.43 13.66
N ASN A 805 42.64 26.68 14.73
CA ASN A 805 42.81 28.02 15.32
C ASN A 805 43.71 28.95 14.51
N SER A 806 44.55 28.41 13.61
CA SER A 806 45.41 29.19 12.71
C SER A 806 44.91 29.28 11.27
N TYR A 807 43.84 28.55 10.94
CA TYR A 807 43.24 28.54 9.61
C TYR A 807 42.59 29.89 9.30
N SER A 808 42.99 30.48 8.17
CA SER A 808 42.52 31.79 7.70
C SER A 808 41.77 31.72 6.36
N GLY A 809 41.39 30.52 5.93
CA GLY A 809 40.62 30.32 4.70
C GLY A 809 39.12 30.57 4.90
N PRO A 810 38.30 30.42 3.84
CA PRO A 810 36.88 30.81 3.87
C PRO A 810 35.96 29.77 4.53
N LEU A 811 36.44 28.57 4.85
CA LEU A 811 35.61 27.45 5.32
C LEU A 811 35.37 27.49 6.84
N ALA A 812 34.14 27.21 7.27
CA ALA A 812 33.75 27.20 8.67
C ALA A 812 34.13 25.89 9.37
N LEU A 813 35.31 25.86 10.00
CA LEU A 813 35.87 24.63 10.59
C LEU A 813 35.35 24.38 12.02
N LYS A 814 34.87 23.14 12.26
CA LYS A 814 34.49 22.62 13.59
C LYS A 814 35.73 22.37 14.45
N ASN A 815 35.59 22.48 15.78
CA ASN A 815 36.64 22.08 16.72
C ASN A 815 36.83 20.56 16.71
N TRP A 816 37.99 20.09 17.17
CA TRP A 816 38.24 18.69 17.43
C TRP A 816 38.07 18.36 18.91
N THR A 817 37.53 17.18 19.18
CA THR A 817 37.25 16.61 20.51
C THR A 817 37.77 15.16 20.56
N GLY A 818 37.83 14.54 21.74
CA GLY A 818 38.19 13.12 21.86
C GLY A 818 37.01 12.21 21.50
N GLY A 819 37.23 11.21 20.66
CA GLY A 819 36.23 10.18 20.32
C GLY A 819 36.29 8.95 21.23
N GLU A 820 35.26 8.10 21.13
CA GLU A 820 35.10 6.89 21.95
C GLU A 820 36.25 5.88 21.72
N ASN A 821 36.70 5.73 20.47
CA ASN A 821 37.83 4.89 20.07
C ASN A 821 39.20 5.59 20.19
N CYS A 822 39.33 6.51 21.16
CA CYS A 822 40.49 7.37 21.46
C CYS A 822 41.01 8.31 20.35
N TYR A 823 40.66 8.09 19.08
CA TYR A 823 40.97 9.02 17.99
C TYR A 823 40.14 10.32 18.06
N PRO A 824 40.65 11.47 17.57
CA PRO A 824 39.91 12.73 17.59
C PRO A 824 38.71 12.76 16.63
N VAL A 825 37.58 13.32 17.07
CA VAL A 825 36.37 13.50 16.24
C VAL A 825 35.94 14.97 16.22
N LEU A 826 35.15 15.33 15.22
CA LEU A 826 34.65 16.70 15.06
C LEU A 826 33.53 17.01 16.06
N GLU A 827 33.57 18.21 16.65
CA GLU A 827 32.53 18.69 17.55
C GLU A 827 31.17 18.76 16.83
N GLY A 828 30.15 18.08 17.37
CA GLY A 828 28.84 18.01 16.73
C GLY A 828 28.88 17.32 15.36
N MET A 829 29.71 16.29 15.20
CA MET A 829 29.58 15.31 14.12
C MET A 829 28.25 14.56 14.24
N GLN A 830 27.65 14.15 13.11
CA GLN A 830 26.40 13.39 13.17
C GLN A 830 26.66 11.99 13.74
N PRO A 831 25.90 11.52 14.76
CA PRO A 831 26.06 10.18 15.31
C PRO A 831 25.68 9.13 14.26
N ASN A 832 26.15 7.90 14.42
CA ASN A 832 25.64 6.79 13.61
C ASN A 832 24.16 6.56 13.95
N PRO A 833 23.22 6.73 13.01
CA PRO A 833 21.79 6.54 13.28
C PRO A 833 21.42 5.08 13.57
N SER A 834 22.35 4.15 13.35
CA SER A 834 22.19 2.72 13.56
C SER A 834 22.54 2.27 14.98
N THR A 835 23.14 3.14 15.80
CA THR A 835 23.57 2.81 17.18
C THR A 835 22.38 2.36 18.02
N GLY A 836 22.44 1.12 18.53
CA GLY A 836 21.37 0.52 19.34
C GLY A 836 20.14 0.03 18.54
N LYS A 837 20.14 0.14 17.21
CA LYS A 837 19.16 -0.51 16.33
C LYS A 837 19.66 -1.91 15.96
N LYS A 838 18.75 -2.87 15.77
CA LYS A 838 19.11 -4.17 15.17
C LYS A 838 19.16 -4.04 13.66
N LYS A 839 20.27 -4.42 13.06
CA LYS A 839 20.41 -4.54 11.60
C LYS A 839 19.32 -5.47 11.04
N ALA A 840 18.66 -5.06 9.96
CA ALA A 840 17.67 -5.89 9.29
C ALA A 840 18.31 -7.10 8.58
N LEU A 841 17.65 -8.25 8.70
CA LEU A 841 18.06 -9.55 8.16
C LEU A 841 17.95 -9.55 6.63
N ARG A 842 19.05 -9.85 5.93
CA ARG A 842 19.09 -9.87 4.47
C ARG A 842 18.70 -11.23 3.92
N VAL A 843 17.58 -11.25 3.20
CA VAL A 843 17.09 -12.42 2.46
C VAL A 843 17.59 -12.32 1.02
N SER A 844 18.52 -13.21 0.67
CA SER A 844 18.87 -13.50 -0.71
C SER A 844 18.27 -14.84 -1.14
N LEU A 845 18.14 -15.02 -2.45
CA LEU A 845 17.54 -16.18 -3.06
C LEU A 845 18.35 -16.65 -4.25
N ILE A 846 18.41 -17.95 -4.47
CA ILE A 846 18.86 -18.55 -5.71
C ILE A 846 17.84 -19.60 -6.15
N GLY A 847 17.32 -19.46 -7.37
CA GLY A 847 16.24 -20.32 -7.81
C GLY A 847 15.99 -20.41 -9.31
N ASP A 848 14.85 -21.02 -9.65
CA ASP A 848 14.36 -21.17 -11.02
C ASP A 848 13.13 -20.28 -11.31
N SER A 849 12.35 -20.61 -12.35
CA SER A 849 11.11 -19.94 -12.76
C SER A 849 10.17 -19.59 -11.60
N LEU A 850 10.03 -20.51 -10.63
CA LEU A 850 9.12 -20.40 -9.49
C LEU A 850 9.46 -19.26 -8.52
N SER A 851 10.67 -18.70 -8.65
CA SER A 851 11.18 -17.62 -7.79
C SER A 851 11.49 -16.32 -8.54
N THR A 852 11.23 -16.28 -9.86
CA THR A 852 11.41 -15.08 -10.67
C THR A 852 10.32 -14.05 -10.41
N PHE A 853 10.63 -12.77 -10.61
CA PHE A 853 9.67 -11.72 -10.96
C PHE A 853 10.47 -10.65 -11.73
N ASP A 854 9.94 -10.08 -12.82
CA ASP A 854 10.64 -9.02 -13.55
C ASP A 854 10.90 -7.82 -12.61
N GLY A 855 12.01 -7.12 -12.80
CA GLY A 855 12.47 -6.07 -11.89
C GLY A 855 13.08 -6.52 -10.56
N TYR A 856 12.91 -7.77 -10.14
CA TYR A 856 13.42 -8.27 -8.84
C TYR A 856 14.56 -9.29 -8.93
N ALA A 857 14.76 -9.92 -10.09
CA ALA A 857 15.91 -10.76 -10.38
C ALA A 857 17.04 -9.93 -11.02
N PRO A 858 18.34 -10.29 -10.90
CA PRO A 858 19.47 -9.45 -11.27
C PRO A 858 19.53 -9.21 -12.78
N HIS A 859 19.07 -8.03 -13.17
CA HIS A 859 19.33 -7.45 -14.47
C HIS A 859 20.81 -7.03 -14.51
N GLY A 860 21.60 -7.79 -15.26
CA GLY A 860 23.06 -7.68 -15.23
C GLY A 860 23.81 -8.84 -15.89
N TYR A 861 23.12 -9.94 -16.20
CA TYR A 861 23.71 -11.12 -16.86
C TYR A 861 24.02 -10.91 -18.35
N HIS A 862 24.89 -9.93 -18.66
CA HIS A 862 25.62 -9.81 -19.92
C HIS A 862 26.71 -10.88 -20.03
N SER A 863 26.36 -12.15 -19.82
CA SER A 863 27.24 -13.22 -20.31
C SER A 863 27.31 -13.12 -21.83
N SER A 864 28.52 -13.16 -22.36
CA SER A 864 28.79 -13.17 -23.81
C SER A 864 28.24 -14.41 -24.54
N LYS A 865 27.54 -15.30 -23.82
CA LYS A 865 26.90 -16.53 -24.30
C LYS A 865 25.38 -16.42 -24.40
N ALA A 866 24.73 -15.59 -23.59
CA ALA A 866 23.27 -15.45 -23.58
C ALA A 866 22.81 -14.44 -24.63
N SER A 867 22.72 -14.87 -25.90
CA SER A 867 22.27 -14.02 -27.03
C SER A 867 20.82 -13.51 -26.94
N ASN A 868 20.08 -13.86 -25.86
CA ASN A 868 18.65 -13.61 -25.67
C ASN A 868 18.27 -12.95 -24.32
N GLY A 869 19.24 -12.50 -23.52
CA GLY A 869 19.01 -11.77 -22.25
C GLY A 869 18.51 -12.61 -21.07
N TYR A 870 18.33 -11.94 -19.92
CA TYR A 870 17.76 -12.52 -18.69
C TYR A 870 16.28 -12.91 -18.88
N ARG A 871 15.79 -13.90 -18.13
CA ARG A 871 14.41 -14.42 -18.28
C ARG A 871 13.72 -14.64 -16.94
N CYS A 872 12.63 -13.91 -16.73
CA CYS A 872 11.64 -14.16 -15.68
C CYS A 872 10.42 -14.91 -16.26
N HIS A 873 9.64 -15.57 -15.39
CA HIS A 873 8.32 -16.13 -15.71
C HIS A 873 7.19 -15.17 -15.26
N TYR A 874 7.34 -14.56 -14.09
CA TYR A 874 6.37 -13.59 -13.55
C TYR A 874 6.78 -12.13 -13.85
N PRO A 875 5.84 -11.17 -13.93
CA PRO A 875 4.39 -11.37 -13.94
C PRO A 875 3.94 -12.15 -15.18
N THR A 876 2.99 -13.09 -15.03
CA THR A 876 2.58 -13.97 -16.13
C THR A 876 1.24 -13.57 -16.74
N SER A 877 1.10 -13.78 -18.04
CA SER A 877 -0.18 -13.63 -18.77
C SER A 877 -1.12 -14.84 -18.63
N ASP A 878 -0.68 -15.93 -17.97
CA ASP A 878 -1.45 -17.18 -17.81
C ASP A 878 -1.85 -17.50 -16.35
N GLY A 879 -1.70 -16.55 -15.42
CA GLY A 879 -1.97 -16.71 -13.99
C GLY A 879 -2.38 -15.42 -13.27
N ASP A 880 -2.48 -15.46 -11.95
CA ASP A 880 -2.97 -14.38 -11.07
C ASP A 880 -1.85 -13.61 -10.31
N VAL A 881 -0.59 -13.98 -10.54
CA VAL A 881 0.59 -13.30 -9.99
C VAL A 881 0.99 -12.16 -10.92
N THR A 882 0.48 -10.97 -10.60
CA THR A 882 0.63 -9.72 -11.35
C THR A 882 1.52 -8.68 -10.65
N SER A 883 1.85 -8.89 -9.37
CA SER A 883 2.75 -8.03 -8.58
C SER A 883 3.72 -8.87 -7.75
N ALA A 884 4.95 -8.38 -7.57
CA ALA A 884 5.96 -9.03 -6.76
C ALA A 884 5.54 -9.22 -5.31
N ALA A 885 4.67 -8.33 -4.79
CA ALA A 885 4.08 -8.44 -3.46
C ALA A 885 3.28 -9.74 -3.24
N GLN A 886 2.88 -10.42 -4.32
CA GLN A 886 2.20 -11.71 -4.26
C GLN A 886 3.16 -12.91 -4.22
N THR A 887 4.48 -12.71 -4.40
CA THR A 887 5.45 -13.82 -4.44
C THR A 887 5.84 -14.31 -3.04
N TYR A 888 6.18 -15.59 -2.91
CA TYR A 888 6.43 -16.19 -1.60
C TYR A 888 7.62 -15.55 -0.87
N TRP A 889 8.64 -15.16 -1.61
CA TRP A 889 9.86 -14.58 -1.05
C TRP A 889 9.64 -13.13 -0.62
N TYR A 890 8.80 -12.36 -1.33
CA TYR A 890 8.39 -11.02 -0.90
C TYR A 890 7.57 -11.10 0.38
N ILE A 891 6.54 -11.95 0.39
CA ILE A 891 5.65 -12.13 1.56
C ILE A 891 6.46 -12.56 2.80
N LEU A 892 7.36 -13.54 2.65
CA LEU A 892 8.23 -13.96 3.75
C LEU A 892 9.10 -12.81 4.28
N THR A 893 9.68 -12.01 3.39
CA THR A 893 10.62 -10.95 3.74
C THR A 893 9.94 -9.73 4.36
N TYR A 894 8.83 -9.27 3.78
CA TYR A 894 8.21 -7.98 4.11
C TYR A 894 6.92 -8.09 4.94
N GLU A 895 6.22 -9.23 4.91
CA GLU A 895 4.99 -9.42 5.71
C GLU A 895 5.18 -10.30 6.95
N LEU A 896 6.12 -11.25 6.93
CA LEU A 896 6.24 -12.28 7.96
C LEU A 896 7.46 -12.11 8.89
N LEU A 897 8.65 -11.83 8.34
CA LEU A 897 9.85 -11.57 9.14
C LEU A 897 9.80 -10.17 9.77
N SER A 898 10.04 -10.07 11.08
CA SER A 898 9.85 -8.85 11.88
C SER A 898 10.84 -7.72 11.64
N ASN A 899 12.00 -8.01 11.03
CA ASN A 899 13.03 -7.04 10.69
C ASN A 899 13.92 -7.61 9.56
N ALA A 900 13.38 -7.75 8.35
CA ALA A 900 14.09 -8.32 7.21
C ALA A 900 13.93 -7.49 5.94
N VAL A 901 14.85 -7.70 4.99
CA VAL A 901 14.93 -7.01 3.71
C VAL A 901 15.28 -7.96 2.59
N TRP A 902 14.93 -7.58 1.38
CA TRP A 902 15.44 -8.23 0.18
C TRP A 902 16.88 -7.78 -0.11
N ASP A 903 17.73 -8.71 -0.49
CA ASP A 903 19.10 -8.43 -0.92
C ASP A 903 19.27 -8.82 -2.40
N THR A 904 19.47 -10.10 -2.72
CA THR A 904 19.79 -10.55 -4.08
C THR A 904 18.94 -11.74 -4.50
N ASN A 905 18.26 -11.68 -5.66
CA ASN A 905 17.44 -12.78 -6.18
C ASN A 905 18.04 -13.46 -7.42
N LEU A 906 19.02 -14.35 -7.27
CA LEU A 906 19.52 -15.17 -8.38
C LEU A 906 18.47 -16.21 -8.86
N ALA A 907 17.26 -15.82 -9.29
CA ALA A 907 16.25 -16.70 -9.86
C ALA A 907 16.16 -16.55 -11.38
N PHE A 908 16.47 -17.61 -12.14
CA PHE A 908 16.48 -17.57 -13.61
C PHE A 908 15.53 -18.63 -14.20
N SER A 909 14.58 -18.19 -15.03
CA SER A 909 13.52 -19.06 -15.55
C SER A 909 14.05 -20.20 -16.42
N GLY A 910 13.66 -21.44 -16.10
CA GLY A 910 14.07 -22.65 -16.82
C GLY A 910 15.50 -23.13 -16.51
N THR A 911 16.12 -22.71 -15.40
CA THR A 911 17.44 -23.23 -15.01
C THR A 911 17.34 -24.44 -14.08
N ALA A 912 18.28 -25.37 -14.24
CA ALA A 912 18.49 -26.49 -13.34
C ALA A 912 19.48 -26.10 -12.23
N THR A 913 19.44 -26.80 -11.11
CA THR A 913 20.46 -26.66 -10.06
C THR A 913 21.77 -27.35 -10.48
N THR A 914 21.65 -28.53 -11.09
CA THR A 914 22.76 -29.31 -11.67
C THR A 914 23.27 -28.67 -12.97
N ARG A 915 24.59 -28.65 -13.18
CA ARG A 915 25.21 -28.12 -14.40
C ARG A 915 24.74 -28.84 -15.65
N CYS A 916 24.17 -28.14 -16.63
CA CYS A 916 23.75 -28.78 -17.89
C CYS A 916 24.97 -29.15 -18.75
N THR A 917 25.28 -30.44 -18.84
CA THR A 917 26.43 -30.96 -19.61
C THR A 917 26.06 -31.41 -21.03
N ASN A 918 24.77 -31.59 -21.33
CA ASN A 918 24.31 -32.04 -22.64
C ASN A 918 24.31 -30.87 -23.64
N THR A 919 25.37 -30.80 -24.45
CA THR A 919 25.59 -29.76 -25.48
C THR A 919 24.48 -29.68 -26.55
N SER A 920 23.56 -30.66 -26.63
CA SER A 920 22.34 -30.55 -27.45
C SER A 920 21.44 -29.39 -27.04
N TYR A 921 21.50 -28.97 -25.77
CA TYR A 921 20.79 -27.81 -25.25
C TYR A 921 21.56 -26.49 -25.39
N SER A 922 22.74 -26.47 -26.02
CA SER A 922 23.57 -25.25 -26.15
C SER A 922 22.91 -24.08 -26.90
N SER A 923 21.80 -24.31 -27.60
CA SER A 923 20.95 -23.26 -28.20
C SER A 923 19.87 -22.71 -27.26
N GLN A 924 19.70 -23.28 -26.07
CA GLN A 924 18.73 -22.83 -25.07
C GLN A 924 19.29 -21.67 -24.26
N TYR A 925 18.45 -20.69 -23.95
CA TYR A 925 18.87 -19.45 -23.28
C TYR A 925 19.32 -19.67 -21.82
N TRP A 926 18.87 -20.77 -21.19
CA TRP A 926 19.24 -21.20 -19.84
C TRP A 926 20.49 -22.09 -19.80
N TYR A 927 21.07 -22.48 -20.94
CA TYR A 927 22.22 -23.38 -20.96
C TYR A 927 23.48 -22.71 -20.40
N GLY A 928 24.09 -23.31 -19.38
CA GLY A 928 25.19 -22.70 -18.64
C GLY A 928 24.76 -21.55 -17.72
N GLN A 929 23.46 -21.47 -17.38
CA GLN A 929 22.90 -20.58 -16.37
C GLN A 929 22.53 -21.39 -15.11
N ASP A 930 23.27 -22.46 -14.82
CA ASP A 930 22.98 -23.36 -13.70
C ASP A 930 23.36 -22.71 -12.36
N PHE A 931 22.82 -23.18 -11.23
CA PHE A 931 22.87 -22.43 -9.96
C PHE A 931 24.31 -22.12 -9.50
N CYS A 932 25.20 -23.10 -9.52
CA CYS A 932 26.60 -22.89 -9.15
C CYS A 932 27.33 -21.91 -10.10
N THR A 933 27.01 -21.94 -11.40
CA THR A 933 27.56 -20.99 -12.37
C THR A 933 27.08 -19.57 -12.09
N ARG A 934 25.77 -19.38 -11.85
CA ARG A 934 25.21 -18.05 -11.52
C ARG A 934 25.75 -17.50 -10.21
N TYR A 935 25.90 -18.33 -9.17
CA TYR A 935 26.56 -17.95 -7.93
C TYR A 935 27.99 -17.44 -8.17
N ILE A 936 28.79 -18.19 -8.94
CA ILE A 936 30.20 -17.85 -9.21
C ILE A 936 30.33 -16.60 -10.07
N GLU A 937 29.53 -16.47 -11.14
CA GLU A 937 29.60 -15.32 -12.07
C GLU A 937 29.09 -14.00 -11.43
N ASN A 938 28.23 -14.07 -10.40
CA ASN A 938 27.84 -12.91 -9.58
C ASN A 938 28.78 -12.64 -8.38
N GLY A 939 29.80 -13.48 -8.19
CA GLY A 939 30.71 -13.38 -7.05
C GLY A 939 30.08 -13.69 -5.69
N GLY A 940 28.93 -14.37 -5.66
CA GLY A 940 28.16 -14.66 -4.44
C GLY A 940 26.68 -14.30 -4.57
N MET A 941 26.03 -14.03 -3.44
CA MET A 941 24.60 -13.73 -3.29
C MET A 941 24.34 -12.44 -2.49
N GLY A 942 25.10 -11.38 -2.78
CA GLY A 942 25.04 -10.13 -2.04
C GLY A 942 25.73 -10.22 -0.68
N SER A 943 25.06 -9.76 0.37
CA SER A 943 25.51 -9.80 1.78
C SER A 943 24.44 -10.42 2.70
N PRO A 944 24.04 -11.69 2.49
CA PRO A 944 22.86 -12.28 3.09
C PRO A 944 23.06 -12.75 4.53
N ASP A 945 22.02 -12.60 5.34
CA ASP A 945 21.84 -13.31 6.62
C ASP A 945 21.03 -14.60 6.41
N ILE A 946 20.18 -14.64 5.38
CA ILE A 946 19.34 -15.76 4.97
C ILE A 946 19.52 -16.00 3.45
N ILE A 947 19.76 -17.25 3.05
CA ILE A 947 19.77 -17.71 1.66
C ILE A 947 18.63 -18.70 1.47
N ILE A 948 17.74 -18.44 0.51
CA ILE A 948 16.71 -19.39 0.06
C ILE A 948 17.21 -20.07 -1.22
N ILE A 949 17.19 -21.40 -1.24
CA ILE A 949 17.50 -22.23 -2.41
C ILE A 949 16.20 -22.91 -2.87
N ASN A 950 15.70 -22.52 -4.04
CA ASN A 950 14.46 -23.02 -4.65
C ASN A 950 14.76 -23.57 -6.05
N GLY A 951 14.99 -24.88 -6.15
CA GLY A 951 15.48 -25.51 -7.38
C GLY A 951 15.16 -27.00 -7.45
N GLY A 952 15.61 -27.64 -8.54
CA GLY A 952 15.35 -29.06 -8.83
C GLY A 952 14.19 -29.32 -9.79
N ALA A 953 13.24 -28.39 -9.97
CA ALA A 953 12.05 -28.62 -10.81
C ALA A 953 12.38 -28.81 -12.30
N ASN A 954 13.53 -28.30 -12.76
CA ASN A 954 14.02 -28.43 -14.14
C ASN A 954 15.07 -29.54 -14.33
N ASP A 955 15.63 -30.09 -13.25
CA ASP A 955 16.80 -30.98 -13.30
C ASP A 955 16.49 -32.31 -14.02
N TRP A 956 15.26 -32.81 -13.93
CA TRP A 956 14.78 -33.99 -14.68
C TRP A 956 14.74 -33.76 -16.21
N ALA A 957 14.65 -32.50 -16.66
CA ALA A 957 14.51 -32.15 -18.06
C ALA A 957 15.85 -31.81 -18.74
N HIS A 958 16.84 -31.33 -17.98
CA HIS A 958 18.07 -30.74 -18.54
C HIS A 958 19.33 -31.61 -18.40
N ASN A 959 19.32 -32.66 -17.55
CA ASN A 959 20.44 -33.60 -17.41
C ASN A 959 20.01 -35.06 -17.40
N ILE A 960 20.71 -35.91 -18.16
CA ILE A 960 20.25 -37.25 -18.55
C ILE A 960 21.33 -38.31 -18.25
N TYR A 961 21.48 -38.83 -17.04
CA TYR A 961 20.80 -38.53 -15.77
C TYR A 961 21.79 -38.82 -14.62
N ASN A 962 21.74 -38.08 -13.50
CA ASN A 962 22.31 -38.60 -12.24
C ASN A 962 21.85 -37.84 -10.98
N ILE A 963 21.37 -38.56 -9.96
CA ILE A 963 21.22 -38.05 -8.59
C ILE A 963 22.61 -38.00 -7.92
N LEU A 964 23.36 -39.11 -7.97
CA LEU A 964 24.77 -39.21 -7.59
C LEU A 964 25.41 -40.47 -8.21
N GLY A 965 26.52 -40.31 -8.94
CA GLY A 965 27.40 -41.41 -9.40
C GLY A 965 26.86 -42.39 -10.46
N SER A 966 25.62 -42.88 -10.35
CA SER A 966 24.97 -43.74 -11.38
C SER A 966 23.44 -43.86 -11.32
N GLN A 967 22.77 -43.23 -10.33
CA GLN A 967 21.34 -43.38 -10.09
C GLN A 967 20.53 -42.38 -10.91
N LYS A 968 19.50 -42.84 -11.64
CA LYS A 968 18.72 -41.95 -12.50
C LYS A 968 17.81 -41.02 -11.71
N LEU A 969 17.75 -39.78 -12.15
CA LEU A 969 16.74 -38.81 -11.74
C LEU A 969 15.52 -39.02 -12.64
N GLU A 970 14.44 -39.56 -12.08
CA GLU A 970 13.20 -39.87 -12.81
C GLU A 970 12.16 -38.75 -12.59
N ARG A 971 11.15 -38.63 -13.47
CA ARG A 971 10.04 -37.65 -13.30
C ARG A 971 8.88 -38.20 -12.47
N TYR A 972 8.81 -39.52 -12.30
CA TYR A 972 7.73 -40.21 -11.59
C TYR A 972 8.34 -41.29 -10.69
N PRO A 973 7.75 -41.57 -9.51
CA PRO A 973 8.20 -42.63 -8.62
C PRO A 973 8.09 -44.00 -9.30
N THR A 974 9.17 -44.77 -9.24
CA THR A 974 9.18 -46.21 -9.53
C THR A 974 9.00 -47.02 -8.24
N THR A 975 8.79 -48.34 -8.36
CA THR A 975 8.47 -49.21 -7.21
C THR A 975 9.69 -49.64 -6.39
N GLU A 976 10.88 -49.13 -6.71
CA GLU A 976 12.15 -49.41 -6.06
C GLU A 976 12.77 -48.07 -5.66
N PRO A 977 13.15 -47.82 -4.40
CA PRO A 977 13.80 -46.57 -4.01
C PRO A 977 15.19 -46.48 -4.67
N HIS A 978 15.51 -45.32 -5.22
CA HIS A 978 16.72 -45.07 -6.02
C HIS A 978 17.62 -43.97 -5.45
N ARG A 979 17.37 -43.48 -4.23
CA ARG A 979 18.28 -42.54 -3.55
C ARG A 979 19.66 -43.16 -3.27
N PRO A 980 20.71 -42.34 -3.10
CA PRO A 980 22.02 -42.87 -2.76
C PRO A 980 22.02 -43.48 -1.36
N SER A 981 22.74 -44.59 -1.21
CA SER A 981 23.01 -45.18 0.10
C SER A 981 23.71 -44.17 1.01
N ASP A 982 23.51 -44.25 2.32
CA ASP A 982 24.17 -43.38 3.30
C ASP A 982 25.70 -43.38 3.14
N ALA A 983 26.31 -44.50 2.72
CA ALA A 983 27.74 -44.57 2.43
C ALA A 983 28.19 -43.69 1.25
N ALA A 984 27.33 -43.51 0.24
CA ALA A 984 27.58 -42.63 -0.90
C ALA A 984 27.35 -41.16 -0.53
N MET A 985 26.30 -40.85 0.25
CA MET A 985 26.07 -39.51 0.81
C MET A 985 27.26 -39.07 1.68
N ASN A 986 27.68 -39.92 2.62
CA ASN A 986 28.84 -39.66 3.49
C ASN A 986 30.16 -39.46 2.71
N ALA A 987 30.33 -40.15 1.57
CA ALA A 987 31.47 -39.93 0.70
C ALA A 987 31.42 -38.55 0.01
N ALA A 988 30.24 -38.11 -0.43
CA ALA A 988 30.04 -36.79 -1.03
C ALA A 988 30.24 -35.66 0.00
N TYR A 989 29.68 -35.80 1.21
CA TYR A 989 29.91 -34.86 2.32
C TYR A 989 31.40 -34.73 2.66
N ALA A 990 32.11 -35.85 2.79
CA ALA A 990 33.55 -35.84 3.10
C ALA A 990 34.40 -35.11 2.04
N VAL A 991 33.97 -35.09 0.78
CA VAL A 991 34.63 -34.32 -0.29
C VAL A 991 34.32 -32.82 -0.16
N ALA A 992 33.05 -32.44 0.06
CA ALA A 992 32.66 -31.04 0.22
C ALA A 992 33.27 -30.39 1.48
N ASP A 993 33.24 -31.10 2.61
CA ASP A 993 33.73 -30.59 3.89
C ASP A 993 35.25 -30.54 3.97
N ALA A 994 35.97 -31.25 3.09
CA ALA A 994 37.42 -31.15 2.96
C ALA A 994 37.85 -29.76 2.44
N CYS A 995 37.07 -29.12 1.57
CA CYS A 995 37.33 -27.75 1.10
C CYS A 995 37.33 -26.77 2.28
N LYS A 996 38.40 -25.98 2.44
CA LYS A 996 38.55 -24.95 3.48
C LYS A 996 38.55 -23.53 2.92
N THR A 997 38.71 -23.38 1.61
CA THR A 997 38.71 -22.10 0.90
C THR A 997 37.60 -22.05 -0.15
N LEU A 998 37.15 -20.84 -0.48
CA LEU A 998 36.12 -20.63 -1.49
C LEU A 998 36.54 -21.16 -2.88
N ASP A 999 37.82 -21.08 -3.23
CA ASP A 999 38.32 -21.54 -4.54
C ASP A 999 38.39 -23.07 -4.63
N GLU A 1000 38.67 -23.77 -3.54
CA GLU A 1000 38.49 -25.24 -3.46
C GLU A 1000 37.01 -25.63 -3.65
N ALA A 1001 36.08 -24.89 -3.03
CA ALA A 1001 34.65 -25.15 -3.19
C ALA A 1001 34.16 -24.85 -4.62
N LYS A 1002 34.63 -23.78 -5.27
CA LYS A 1002 34.37 -23.52 -6.70
C LYS A 1002 34.83 -24.65 -7.62
N ALA A 1003 35.89 -25.38 -7.23
CA ALA A 1003 36.44 -26.50 -7.97
C ALA A 1003 35.72 -27.85 -7.74
N LEU A 1004 34.76 -27.92 -6.81
CA LEU A 1004 33.91 -29.11 -6.63
C LEU A 1004 33.11 -29.43 -7.91
N PRO A 1005 32.77 -30.71 -8.14
CA PRO A 1005 31.84 -31.09 -9.20
C PRO A 1005 30.44 -30.51 -8.96
N ASP A 1006 29.70 -30.34 -10.05
CA ASP A 1006 28.30 -29.90 -10.10
C ASP A 1006 27.52 -30.64 -11.20
N ASP A 1007 28.04 -31.80 -11.63
CA ASP A 1007 27.49 -32.62 -12.73
C ASP A 1007 26.36 -33.57 -12.29
N THR A 1008 26.18 -33.73 -10.97
CA THR A 1008 25.07 -34.48 -10.37
C THR A 1008 24.33 -33.63 -9.36
N PHE A 1009 23.06 -33.97 -9.09
CA PHE A 1009 22.16 -33.15 -8.29
C PHE A 1009 22.68 -32.87 -6.87
N ILE A 1010 23.18 -33.91 -6.19
CA ILE A 1010 23.74 -33.78 -4.84
C ILE A 1010 25.05 -33.00 -4.84
N GLU A 1011 25.93 -33.24 -5.81
CA GLU A 1011 27.19 -32.49 -5.93
C GLU A 1011 26.93 -30.99 -6.13
N ALA A 1012 25.95 -30.62 -6.96
CA ALA A 1012 25.57 -29.24 -7.19
C ALA A 1012 25.02 -28.54 -5.93
N TYR A 1013 24.15 -29.21 -5.16
CA TYR A 1013 23.66 -28.68 -3.88
C TYR A 1013 24.78 -28.56 -2.83
N LEU A 1014 25.62 -29.59 -2.68
CA LEU A 1014 26.75 -29.56 -1.75
C LEU A 1014 27.76 -28.46 -2.12
N LYS A 1015 28.08 -28.31 -3.41
CA LYS A 1015 28.93 -27.22 -3.91
C LYS A 1015 28.35 -25.86 -3.59
N LEU A 1016 27.07 -25.64 -3.87
CA LEU A 1016 26.40 -24.36 -3.60
C LEU A 1016 26.39 -24.02 -2.11
N ILE A 1017 26.00 -24.97 -1.25
CA ILE A 1017 25.99 -24.80 0.21
C ILE A 1017 27.41 -24.61 0.75
N ARG A 1018 28.42 -25.31 0.20
CA ARG A 1018 29.82 -25.16 0.62
C ARG A 1018 30.41 -23.81 0.21
N MET A 1019 30.11 -23.32 -0.99
CA MET A 1019 30.49 -21.97 -1.41
C MET A 1019 29.82 -20.91 -0.51
N ALA A 1020 28.51 -21.04 -0.24
CA ALA A 1020 27.77 -20.13 0.62
C ALA A 1020 28.30 -20.13 2.06
N THR A 1021 28.53 -21.28 2.68
CA THR A 1021 29.04 -21.39 4.07
C THR A 1021 30.48 -20.90 4.23
N LEU A 1022 31.34 -21.05 3.22
CA LEU A 1022 32.71 -20.54 3.24
C LEU A 1022 32.78 -19.03 2.95
N GLN A 1023 31.83 -18.49 2.18
CA GLN A 1023 31.77 -17.07 1.85
C GLN A 1023 31.01 -16.25 2.90
N TYR A 1024 30.01 -16.85 3.53
CA TYR A 1024 29.11 -16.23 4.51
C TYR A 1024 28.96 -17.13 5.75
N PRO A 1025 29.94 -17.15 6.68
CA PRO A 1025 29.98 -18.12 7.79
C PRO A 1025 28.80 -18.09 8.78
N HIS A 1026 27.98 -17.03 8.74
CA HIS A 1026 26.83 -16.83 9.63
C HIS A 1026 25.47 -17.00 8.94
N VAL A 1027 25.46 -17.28 7.63
CA VAL A 1027 24.23 -17.31 6.83
C VAL A 1027 23.35 -18.50 7.20
N LYS A 1028 22.03 -18.32 7.19
CA LYS A 1028 21.05 -19.40 7.34
C LYS A 1028 20.56 -19.82 5.97
N ILE A 1029 20.61 -21.12 5.68
CA ILE A 1029 20.26 -21.65 4.36
C ILE A 1029 18.93 -22.40 4.45
N VAL A 1030 17.93 -21.94 3.71
CA VAL A 1030 16.62 -22.57 3.56
C VAL A 1030 16.60 -23.32 2.23
N VAL A 1031 16.44 -24.64 2.26
CA VAL A 1031 16.23 -25.46 1.05
C VAL A 1031 14.74 -25.73 0.91
N LEU A 1032 14.13 -25.30 -0.20
CA LEU A 1032 12.75 -25.64 -0.52
C LEU A 1032 12.69 -26.93 -1.32
N ILE A 1033 11.79 -27.84 -0.94
CA ILE A 1033 11.55 -29.11 -1.63
C ILE A 1033 10.14 -29.07 -2.23
N HIS A 1034 10.03 -29.31 -3.53
CA HIS A 1034 8.78 -29.11 -4.29
C HIS A 1034 8.02 -30.42 -4.51
N ASP A 1035 6.70 -30.34 -4.68
CA ASP A 1035 5.79 -31.49 -4.91
C ASP A 1035 6.00 -32.23 -6.23
N THR A 1036 6.81 -31.68 -7.13
CA THR A 1036 7.18 -32.23 -8.44
C THR A 1036 8.49 -33.04 -8.44
N LEU A 1037 9.20 -33.08 -7.31
CA LEU A 1037 10.42 -33.86 -7.15
C LEU A 1037 10.10 -35.33 -6.81
N THR A 1038 11.00 -36.25 -7.13
CA THR A 1038 10.85 -37.66 -6.70
C THR A 1038 11.18 -37.81 -5.20
N PRO A 1039 10.60 -38.80 -4.50
CA PRO A 1039 10.94 -39.11 -3.11
C PRO A 1039 12.44 -39.26 -2.86
N ASP A 1040 13.19 -39.81 -3.84
CA ASP A 1040 14.65 -39.96 -3.73
C ASP A 1040 15.41 -38.62 -3.73
N VAL A 1041 14.86 -37.59 -4.38
CA VAL A 1041 15.42 -36.23 -4.42
C VAL A 1041 15.02 -35.47 -3.16
N GLU A 1042 13.77 -35.58 -2.75
CA GLU A 1042 13.25 -35.08 -1.46
C GLU A 1042 14.08 -35.59 -0.28
N GLU A 1043 14.22 -36.92 -0.14
CA GLU A 1043 14.97 -37.54 0.95
C GLU A 1043 16.46 -37.18 0.91
N SER A 1044 17.03 -36.97 -0.30
CA SER A 1044 18.40 -36.47 -0.46
C SER A 1044 18.56 -35.01 0.00
N LEU A 1045 17.59 -34.13 -0.29
CA LEU A 1045 17.62 -32.73 0.14
C LEU A 1045 17.41 -32.58 1.65
N LEU A 1046 16.52 -33.38 2.26
CA LEU A 1046 16.38 -33.48 3.72
C LEU A 1046 17.71 -33.88 4.36
N HIS A 1047 18.33 -34.96 3.88
CA HIS A 1047 19.64 -35.42 4.34
C HIS A 1047 20.76 -34.36 4.16
N ILE A 1048 20.77 -33.60 3.06
CA ILE A 1048 21.74 -32.51 2.84
C ILE A 1048 21.52 -31.37 3.84
N ALA A 1049 20.27 -30.98 4.10
CA ALA A 1049 19.98 -29.91 5.04
C ALA A 1049 20.32 -30.30 6.49
N ASP A 1050 20.04 -31.55 6.89
CA ASP A 1050 20.38 -32.06 8.21
C ASP A 1050 21.90 -32.20 8.46
N HIS A 1051 22.71 -32.28 7.41
CA HIS A 1051 24.18 -32.36 7.52
C HIS A 1051 24.85 -31.03 7.91
N TYR A 1052 24.21 -29.89 7.62
CA TYR A 1052 24.76 -28.55 7.90
C TYR A 1052 23.96 -27.84 9.00
N ASP A 1053 24.58 -27.52 10.14
CA ASP A 1053 23.94 -26.89 11.31
C ASP A 1053 23.15 -25.61 10.98
N ASN A 1054 23.64 -24.84 10.01
CA ASN A 1054 23.05 -23.59 9.53
C ASN A 1054 22.09 -23.78 8.34
N CYS A 1055 21.72 -25.01 7.99
CA CYS A 1055 20.78 -25.32 6.92
C CYS A 1055 19.50 -25.98 7.47
N ARG A 1056 18.36 -25.67 6.85
CA ARG A 1056 17.06 -26.31 7.12
C ARG A 1056 16.31 -26.50 5.81
N ALA A 1057 15.67 -27.65 5.66
CA ALA A 1057 14.74 -27.90 4.57
C ALA A 1057 13.30 -27.54 4.99
N VAL A 1058 12.52 -27.02 4.05
CA VAL A 1058 11.07 -26.86 4.17
C VAL A 1058 10.42 -27.68 3.06
N ASP A 1059 9.87 -28.84 3.43
CA ASP A 1059 9.22 -29.73 2.49
C ASP A 1059 7.79 -29.29 2.19
N LEU A 1060 7.51 -28.91 0.94
CA LEU A 1060 6.17 -28.48 0.51
C LEU A 1060 5.19 -29.65 0.32
N TYR A 1061 5.64 -30.91 0.34
CA TYR A 1061 4.82 -32.11 0.17
C TYR A 1061 3.93 -32.42 1.40
N ALA A 1062 4.46 -32.24 2.62
CA ALA A 1062 3.88 -32.74 3.88
C ALA A 1062 2.56 -32.10 4.39
N VAL A 1063 1.78 -31.36 3.59
CA VAL A 1063 0.60 -30.63 4.11
C VAL A 1063 -0.75 -31.07 3.51
N ASN A 1064 -1.52 -31.77 4.35
CA ASN A 1064 -2.99 -31.88 4.36
C ASN A 1064 -3.71 -32.75 3.30
N GLY A 1065 -3.33 -34.02 3.08
CA GLY A 1065 -4.26 -35.04 2.56
C GLY A 1065 -4.93 -34.76 1.19
N PHE A 1066 -4.44 -33.78 0.43
CA PHE A 1066 -4.98 -33.37 -0.87
C PHE A 1066 -4.52 -34.29 -2.02
N ASN A 1067 -3.42 -35.02 -1.79
CA ASN A 1067 -2.81 -36.01 -2.68
C ASN A 1067 -3.16 -37.46 -2.31
N ASP A 1068 -3.82 -37.71 -1.16
CA ASP A 1068 -4.25 -39.06 -0.73
C ASP A 1068 -5.44 -39.63 -1.53
N LEU A 1069 -5.97 -38.89 -2.50
CA LEU A 1069 -6.96 -39.40 -3.46
C LEU A 1069 -6.30 -40.21 -4.58
N GLY A 1070 -5.69 -41.33 -4.20
CA GLY A 1070 -5.44 -42.54 -5.00
C GLY A 1070 -4.84 -42.37 -6.39
N TRP A 1071 -3.60 -42.83 -6.56
CA TRP A 1071 -2.90 -43.05 -7.83
C TRP A 1071 -3.76 -43.84 -8.84
N ASN A 1072 -4.56 -43.15 -9.64
CA ASN A 1072 -5.53 -43.77 -10.53
C ASN A 1072 -4.94 -43.93 -11.94
N PHE A 1073 -4.38 -45.11 -12.21
CA PHE A 1073 -3.58 -45.44 -13.39
C PHE A 1073 -4.25 -45.17 -14.76
N GLU A 1074 -5.57 -45.00 -14.83
CA GLU A 1074 -6.27 -44.68 -16.08
C GLU A 1074 -5.84 -43.33 -16.70
N TYR A 1075 -5.51 -42.31 -15.90
CA TYR A 1075 -5.24 -40.95 -16.42
C TYR A 1075 -3.91 -40.81 -17.18
N LEU A 1076 -2.91 -41.65 -16.87
CA LEU A 1076 -1.65 -41.71 -17.62
C LEU A 1076 -1.84 -42.18 -19.06
N SER A 1077 -2.88 -42.99 -19.34
CA SER A 1077 -3.16 -43.50 -20.69
C SER A 1077 -3.73 -42.45 -21.65
N LEU A 1078 -4.13 -41.29 -21.15
CA LEU A 1078 -4.75 -40.20 -21.90
C LEU A 1078 -3.90 -38.91 -21.94
N GLY A 1079 -2.71 -38.91 -21.31
CA GLY A 1079 -1.77 -37.79 -21.37
C GLY A 1079 -2.08 -36.60 -20.45
N TYR A 1080 -2.85 -36.80 -19.37
CA TYR A 1080 -3.19 -35.74 -18.40
C TYR A 1080 -2.13 -35.62 -17.29
N GLN A 1081 -1.76 -34.38 -16.93
CA GLN A 1081 -0.90 -34.08 -15.77
C GLN A 1081 -1.76 -33.60 -14.59
N PRO A 1082 -1.62 -34.18 -13.38
CA PRO A 1082 -2.28 -33.72 -12.17
C PRO A 1082 -1.27 -33.19 -11.13
N ASN A 1083 -0.50 -32.16 -11.50
CA ASN A 1083 0.45 -31.51 -10.60
C ASN A 1083 -0.08 -30.11 -10.21
N MET A 1084 0.31 -29.62 -9.04
CA MET A 1084 -0.15 -28.39 -8.37
C MET A 1084 -1.54 -28.41 -7.68
N PRO A 1085 -1.78 -27.55 -6.66
CA PRO A 1085 -3.02 -27.52 -5.89
C PRO A 1085 -4.27 -27.27 -6.74
N LYS A 1086 -5.32 -28.07 -6.50
CA LYS A 1086 -6.63 -28.09 -7.22
C LYS A 1086 -7.46 -26.80 -7.18
N HIS A 1087 -6.93 -25.67 -6.72
CA HIS A 1087 -7.73 -24.48 -6.42
C HIS A 1087 -8.05 -23.59 -7.63
N ASP A 1088 -7.27 -23.66 -8.72
CA ASP A 1088 -7.49 -22.84 -9.93
C ASP A 1088 -8.09 -23.63 -11.11
N PHE A 1089 -8.46 -24.89 -10.90
CA PHE A 1089 -9.11 -25.72 -11.94
C PHE A 1089 -10.59 -25.33 -12.13
N ASN A 1090 -10.83 -24.25 -12.87
CA ASN A 1090 -12.19 -23.77 -13.15
C ASN A 1090 -12.94 -24.72 -14.11
N TRP A 1091 -13.71 -25.64 -13.54
CA TRP A 1091 -14.53 -26.62 -14.26
C TRP A 1091 -15.58 -26.02 -15.22
N SER A 1092 -15.91 -24.72 -15.13
CA SER A 1092 -16.95 -24.11 -15.98
C SER A 1092 -16.50 -23.80 -17.42
N ASN A 1093 -15.18 -23.80 -17.69
CA ASN A 1093 -14.62 -23.39 -18.98
C ASN A 1093 -14.29 -24.54 -19.97
N ILE A 1094 -14.91 -25.73 -19.83
CA ILE A 1094 -14.79 -26.79 -20.85
C ILE A 1094 -15.55 -26.37 -22.12
N THR A 1095 -14.84 -25.73 -23.05
CA THR A 1095 -15.30 -25.62 -24.45
C THR A 1095 -14.90 -26.86 -25.24
N THR A 1096 -15.68 -27.21 -26.25
CA THR A 1096 -15.63 -28.50 -26.98
C THR A 1096 -14.38 -28.70 -27.88
N THR A 1097 -13.34 -27.89 -27.73
CA THR A 1097 -12.13 -27.88 -28.55
C THR A 1097 -10.87 -28.30 -27.81
N GLY A 1098 -10.95 -29.38 -27.00
CA GLY A 1098 -9.89 -30.37 -26.76
C GLY A 1098 -8.50 -29.98 -26.21
N ASP A 1099 -8.12 -28.70 -26.11
CA ASP A 1099 -6.76 -28.27 -25.76
C ASP A 1099 -6.73 -27.64 -24.36
N LEU A 1100 -6.72 -28.51 -23.35
CA LEU A 1100 -6.76 -28.16 -21.93
C LEU A 1100 -5.45 -27.56 -21.38
N ARG A 1101 -4.40 -27.46 -22.21
CA ARG A 1101 -3.07 -26.94 -21.83
C ARG A 1101 -3.01 -25.43 -21.57
N LYS A 1102 -4.12 -24.70 -21.70
CA LYS A 1102 -4.18 -23.25 -21.45
C LYS A 1102 -4.68 -22.84 -20.07
N ASN A 1103 -5.16 -23.79 -19.24
CA ASN A 1103 -5.84 -23.48 -17.98
C ASN A 1103 -5.12 -24.02 -16.72
N CYS A 1104 -3.89 -24.52 -16.86
CA CYS A 1104 -2.99 -24.83 -15.75
C CYS A 1104 -1.57 -24.46 -16.20
N SER A 1105 -0.97 -23.44 -15.61
CA SER A 1105 0.48 -23.24 -15.69
C SER A 1105 1.15 -24.18 -14.67
N ASP A 1106 2.31 -24.74 -15.01
CA ASP A 1106 3.12 -25.55 -14.08
C ASP A 1106 3.83 -24.66 -13.01
N HIS A 1107 3.24 -23.52 -12.63
CA HIS A 1107 3.86 -22.42 -11.88
C HIS A 1107 2.89 -21.82 -10.84
N TYR A 1108 3.36 -21.55 -9.61
CA TYR A 1108 2.56 -21.11 -8.46
C TYR A 1108 1.62 -19.91 -8.74
N SER A 1109 0.34 -20.02 -8.34
CA SER A 1109 -0.59 -18.90 -8.23
C SER A 1109 -0.34 -18.05 -6.97
N ALA A 1110 -0.90 -16.84 -6.88
CA ALA A 1110 -0.71 -15.92 -5.75
C ALA A 1110 -1.13 -16.55 -4.41
N LYS A 1111 -2.14 -17.42 -4.44
CA LYS A 1111 -2.54 -18.22 -3.27
C LYS A 1111 -1.48 -19.26 -2.87
N ALA A 1112 -0.85 -19.93 -3.83
CA ALA A 1112 0.22 -20.89 -3.57
C ALA A 1112 1.48 -20.20 -3.05
N MET A 1113 1.85 -19.05 -3.62
CA MET A 1113 2.95 -18.20 -3.14
C MET A 1113 2.78 -17.81 -1.66
N ARG A 1114 1.60 -17.31 -1.28
CA ARG A 1114 1.27 -16.96 0.12
C ARG A 1114 1.29 -18.18 1.05
N PHE A 1115 0.89 -19.36 0.57
CA PHE A 1115 1.00 -20.60 1.34
C PHE A 1115 2.46 -20.97 1.61
N ILE A 1116 3.34 -20.90 0.61
CA ILE A 1116 4.77 -21.22 0.74
C ILE A 1116 5.43 -20.29 1.76
N ALA A 1117 5.19 -18.97 1.67
CA ALA A 1117 5.72 -17.99 2.62
C ALA A 1117 5.33 -18.31 4.06
N ASN A 1118 4.02 -18.52 4.30
CA ASN A 1118 3.49 -18.88 5.60
C ASN A 1118 4.08 -20.19 6.14
N LYS A 1119 4.28 -21.19 5.27
CA LYS A 1119 4.85 -22.48 5.67
C LYS A 1119 6.30 -22.37 6.11
N ILE A 1120 7.13 -21.63 5.37
CA ILE A 1120 8.52 -21.34 5.76
C ILE A 1120 8.54 -20.63 7.12
N TYR A 1121 7.73 -19.59 7.31
CA TYR A 1121 7.70 -18.86 8.58
C TYR A 1121 7.16 -19.69 9.75
N ASN A 1122 6.12 -20.50 9.54
CA ASN A 1122 5.53 -21.33 10.60
C ASN A 1122 6.46 -22.47 11.06
N GLU A 1123 7.29 -23.03 10.16
CA GLU A 1123 8.20 -24.14 10.50
C GLU A 1123 9.54 -23.66 11.03
N ILE A 1124 10.10 -22.58 10.46
CA ILE A 1124 11.47 -22.12 10.78
C ILE A 1124 11.61 -20.61 11.03
N GLY A 1125 10.53 -19.83 11.07
CA GLY A 1125 10.58 -18.37 11.27
C GLY A 1125 11.36 -17.94 12.52
N SER A 1126 11.11 -18.55 13.68
CA SER A 1126 11.87 -18.28 14.90
C SER A 1126 13.36 -18.66 14.81
N TRP A 1127 13.71 -19.62 13.95
CA TRP A 1127 15.11 -19.95 13.64
C TRP A 1127 15.73 -18.91 12.71
N LEU A 1128 14.99 -18.43 11.69
CA LEU A 1128 15.43 -17.34 10.80
C LEU A 1128 15.66 -16.03 11.57
N GLU A 1129 14.78 -15.69 12.51
CA GLU A 1129 14.83 -14.43 13.28
C GLU A 1129 15.76 -14.45 14.50
N SER A 1130 16.21 -15.64 14.93
CA SER A 1130 17.21 -15.74 16.00
C SER A 1130 18.48 -14.95 15.61
N SER A 1131 19.06 -14.20 16.54
CA SER A 1131 20.40 -13.65 16.29
C SER A 1131 21.38 -14.83 16.15
N ALA A 1132 22.09 -14.91 15.01
CA ALA A 1132 23.43 -15.50 15.04
C ALA A 1132 24.20 -14.79 16.16
N SER A 1133 25.11 -15.49 16.85
CA SER A 1133 25.83 -14.95 18.02
C SER A 1133 26.83 -13.85 17.62
N TYR A 1134 26.28 -12.70 17.26
CA TYR A 1134 26.96 -11.44 17.03
C TYR A 1134 27.21 -10.85 18.42
N ASN A 1135 28.47 -10.58 18.76
CA ASN A 1135 28.74 -9.70 19.89
C ASN A 1135 28.23 -8.31 19.49
N GLU A 1136 27.17 -7.84 20.14
CA GLU A 1136 26.55 -6.52 19.88
C GLU A 1136 27.46 -5.33 20.25
N ASP A 1137 28.62 -5.61 20.86
CA ASP A 1137 29.71 -4.66 21.02
C ASP A 1137 30.32 -4.34 19.64
N GLY A 1138 29.85 -3.26 19.01
CA GLY A 1138 30.32 -2.70 17.73
C GLY A 1138 31.77 -2.21 17.71
N ASN A 1139 32.64 -2.81 18.51
CA ASN A 1139 34.08 -2.60 18.50
C ASN A 1139 34.76 -3.93 18.10
N GLY A 1140 34.88 -4.14 16.78
CA GLY A 1140 35.77 -5.14 16.19
C GLY A 1140 37.25 -4.79 16.41
N SER A 1141 37.66 -4.61 17.67
CA SER A 1141 39.01 -4.23 18.03
C SER A 1141 39.95 -5.42 17.82
N ILE A 1142 40.68 -5.42 16.69
CA ILE A 1142 42.12 -5.71 16.46
C ILE A 1142 42.86 -6.86 17.21
N ASN A 1143 42.31 -7.50 18.23
CA ASN A 1143 42.98 -8.46 19.12
C ASN A 1143 42.93 -9.92 18.66
N ASP A 1144 42.13 -10.27 17.64
CA ASP A 1144 42.06 -11.64 17.10
C ASP A 1144 43.01 -11.91 15.91
N PHE A 1145 43.88 -10.95 15.56
CA PHE A 1145 44.79 -11.09 14.42
C PHE A 1145 46.04 -11.95 14.66
N ASP A 1146 46.34 -12.34 15.91
CA ASP A 1146 47.54 -13.10 16.27
C ASP A 1146 47.42 -14.63 16.07
N ASN A 1147 46.23 -15.18 15.81
CA ASN A 1147 46.01 -16.63 15.68
C ASN A 1147 45.94 -17.17 14.24
N TYR A 1148 45.98 -16.33 13.21
CA TYR A 1148 46.09 -16.77 11.80
C TYR A 1148 47.55 -16.92 11.35
N ASN A 1149 48.29 -17.75 12.09
CA ASN A 1149 49.64 -18.20 11.74
C ASN A 1149 49.55 -19.66 11.25
N GLY A 1150 49.26 -19.86 9.97
CA GLY A 1150 48.91 -21.20 9.47
C GLY A 1150 48.65 -21.31 7.97
N ALA A 1151 49.59 -20.84 7.15
CA ALA A 1151 49.71 -21.08 5.71
C ALA A 1151 48.51 -20.75 4.80
N TRP A 1152 48.67 -19.70 4.00
CA TRP A 1152 48.61 -19.79 2.53
C TRP A 1152 49.74 -18.94 1.94
#